data_AF-A0A8C4ZMQ0-F1
#
_entry.id   AF-A0A8C4ZMQ0-F1
#
_cell.length_a   1.000
_cell.length_b   1.000
_cell.length_c   1.000
_cell.angle_alpha   90.00
_cell.angle_beta   90.00
_cell.angle_gamma   90.00
#
_symmetry.space_group_name_H-M   'P 1'
#
loop_
_entity.id
_entity.type
_entity.pdbx_description
1 polymer ?
#
loop_
_entity_poly.entity_id
_entity_poly.type
_entity_poly.pdbx_seq_one_letter_code
_entity_poly.pdbx_strand_id
1 'polypeptide(L)'
;MAQVRIGHSLSEGENMYRSVRKLSVQKWLVKNNIPCSLSKVPNIAILGSGGGERAMVGMLGSLSKMGEQGLLDAALYMSGVSGSTWCMASLYEKANWSSDMKQIKVVAERLGHSSVSLKDKVWKLKKYHQTNDNFSLTDVWAALLVTTIVKKIDESTLSNYQTCHDQDPYPIYTVIDQDCKYEHLLRETFFELTPHEVGYTLAGAFVETSSFGSIFNKGVLTTPKPEMDMTYLQGLCGSALADVEVILTTLKEWLKDMKTLKDHNGVQLLSTMVDLQLCQYTGCDHAPLLQTANELLEGKMGLDGSTLKLNFKGKNSIDQNKEIHTVTSALCHSFFDWHKDLKDSDFEEVDVFVKTLHKVNEKLPAHPLKGASNAYNEELLKKLNDSVKREELQSHDGPRLILQALKLYNNIIRGEDETHLVDDLNDLLKGKKMESGRDLRINKDEWVKTDLKSRKQLALGLQLDICKSFFSWFPDLKNARFYISEFVEWMLKSIYAWGANYNFLHKMNASDLGQRLLKRKTTHFEDAGLLENSPYMSALRAEREIDLIISFDFSAGNPMETLTETAKECKKLDISFPAINYTKTDKDFYVFKGLKKAPTVIHIPLFNVANCGSELEAYRDKYRTFQGAYSPEMIEDLMKKAGENVLNNKEKLLREIAGIVQQK
;
A
#
# COMPACT_ATOMS: atom_id res chain seq x y z
N MET A 1 8.71 30.07 11.00
CA MET A 1 7.84 28.88 11.14
C MET A 1 7.71 28.25 9.78
N ALA A 2 7.81 26.92 9.67
CA ALA A 2 7.68 26.22 8.40
C ALA A 2 6.30 26.51 7.75
N GLN A 3 6.28 26.60 6.43
CA GLN A 3 5.09 26.89 5.65
C GLN A 3 4.95 25.87 4.53
N VAL A 4 3.71 25.61 4.12
CA VAL A 4 3.41 24.81 2.94
C VAL A 4 3.87 25.58 1.71
N ARG A 5 4.68 24.92 0.89
CA ARG A 5 5.13 25.42 -0.41
C ARG A 5 4.10 25.01 -1.47
N ILE A 6 3.49 26.01 -2.09
CA ILE A 6 2.64 25.81 -3.28
C ILE A 6 3.45 26.21 -4.52
N GLY A 7 3.59 25.28 -5.46
CA GLY A 7 4.30 25.45 -6.72
C GLY A 7 4.95 24.16 -7.19
N HIS A 8 5.23 24.10 -8.49
CA HIS A 8 5.78 22.90 -9.12
C HIS A 8 7.31 22.84 -9.12
N SER A 9 8.01 23.96 -8.89
CA SER A 9 9.48 24.00 -8.80
C SER A 9 10.03 22.97 -7.81
N LEU A 10 11.13 22.30 -8.16
CA LEU A 10 11.86 21.45 -7.22
C LEU A 10 12.38 22.27 -6.04
N SER A 11 12.53 21.62 -4.88
CA SER A 11 13.19 22.22 -3.72
C SER A 11 14.62 22.66 -4.05
N GLU A 12 15.13 23.65 -3.30
CA GLU A 12 16.52 24.07 -3.41
C GLU A 12 17.48 22.90 -3.11
N GLY A 13 17.15 22.08 -2.12
CA GLY A 13 17.91 20.87 -1.77
C GLY A 13 17.97 19.84 -2.89
N GLU A 14 16.86 19.54 -3.56
CA GLU A 14 16.87 18.64 -4.73
C GLU A 14 17.70 19.26 -5.88
N ASN A 15 17.58 20.56 -6.15
CA ASN A 15 18.36 21.23 -7.19
C ASN A 15 19.87 21.19 -6.92
N MET A 16 20.28 21.43 -5.68
CA MET A 16 21.68 21.36 -5.26
C MET A 16 22.20 19.92 -5.40
N TYR A 17 21.45 18.93 -4.91
CA TYR A 17 21.80 17.52 -5.02
C TYR A 17 22.00 17.09 -6.49
N ARG A 18 21.04 17.43 -7.36
CA ARG A 18 21.11 17.12 -8.80
C ARG A 18 22.34 17.75 -9.45
N SER A 19 22.66 19.00 -9.09
CA SER A 19 23.77 19.74 -9.69
C SER A 19 25.11 19.07 -9.38
N VAL A 20 25.29 18.60 -8.15
CA VAL A 20 26.48 17.84 -7.75
C VAL A 20 26.51 16.47 -8.43
N ARG A 21 25.39 15.73 -8.39
CA ARG A 21 25.30 14.39 -8.98
C ARG A 21 25.57 14.38 -10.49
N LYS A 22 25.11 15.41 -11.22
CA LYS A 22 25.39 15.56 -12.67
C LYS A 22 26.87 15.61 -13.00
N LEU A 23 27.72 16.13 -12.11
CA LEU A 23 29.18 16.12 -12.30
C LEU A 23 29.74 14.68 -12.26
N SER A 24 29.25 13.86 -11.32
CA SER A 24 29.65 12.45 -11.22
C SER A 24 29.16 11.63 -12.42
N VAL A 25 27.91 11.85 -12.85
CA VAL A 25 27.36 11.22 -14.06
C VAL A 25 28.18 11.60 -15.30
N GLN A 26 28.55 12.88 -15.45
CA GLN A 26 29.38 13.32 -16.57
C GLN A 26 30.74 12.61 -16.60
N LYS A 27 31.43 12.55 -15.44
CA LYS A 27 32.72 11.86 -15.32
C LYS A 27 32.60 10.39 -15.71
N TRP A 28 31.52 9.75 -15.28
CA TRP A 28 31.23 8.37 -15.63
C TRP A 28 31.00 8.18 -17.14
N LEU A 29 30.20 9.04 -17.78
CA LEU A 29 29.95 8.98 -19.23
C LEU A 29 31.25 9.08 -20.03
N VAL A 30 32.10 10.05 -19.69
CA VAL A 30 33.41 10.25 -20.35
C VAL A 30 34.32 9.03 -20.15
N LYS A 31 34.37 8.47 -18.93
CA LYS A 31 35.14 7.25 -18.63
C LYS A 31 34.68 6.03 -19.43
N ASN A 32 33.40 5.98 -19.82
CA ASN A 32 32.83 4.90 -20.63
C ASN A 32 32.82 5.21 -22.14
N ASN A 33 33.67 6.14 -22.61
CA ASN A 33 33.77 6.54 -24.02
C ASN A 33 32.46 7.11 -24.60
N ILE A 34 31.65 7.79 -23.77
CA ILE A 34 30.46 8.52 -24.20
C ILE A 34 30.77 10.02 -24.03
N PRO A 35 31.20 10.74 -25.08
CA PRO A 35 31.53 12.16 -24.99
C PRO A 35 30.33 12.98 -24.52
N CYS A 36 30.46 13.66 -23.38
CA CYS A 36 29.36 14.40 -22.76
C CYS A 36 29.83 15.69 -22.10
N SER A 37 29.23 16.82 -22.49
CA SER A 37 29.36 18.09 -21.76
C SER A 37 28.35 18.14 -20.62
N LEU A 38 28.59 18.97 -19.59
CA LEU A 38 27.70 19.04 -18.43
C LEU A 38 26.25 19.40 -18.82
N SER A 39 26.07 20.25 -19.83
CA SER A 39 24.74 20.64 -20.35
C SER A 39 23.99 19.50 -21.05
N LYS A 40 24.70 18.46 -21.51
CA LYS A 40 24.16 17.29 -22.21
C LYS A 40 24.02 16.07 -21.32
N VAL A 41 24.32 16.18 -20.02
CA VAL A 41 24.14 15.07 -19.08
C VAL A 41 22.65 14.69 -19.05
N PRO A 42 22.32 13.42 -19.30
CA PRO A 42 20.95 12.94 -19.25
C PRO A 42 20.50 12.76 -17.79
N ASN A 43 19.25 13.09 -17.52
CA ASN A 43 18.59 12.80 -16.27
C ASN A 43 18.05 11.37 -16.34
N ILE A 44 18.79 10.42 -15.78
CA ILE A 44 18.43 8.99 -15.79
C ILE A 44 17.81 8.62 -14.44
N ALA A 45 16.62 8.00 -14.47
CA ALA A 45 15.94 7.49 -13.28
C ALA A 45 15.92 5.95 -13.27
N ILE A 46 16.27 5.35 -12.14
CA ILE A 46 16.02 3.93 -11.87
C ILE A 46 14.70 3.81 -11.10
N LEU A 47 13.80 2.93 -11.57
CA LEU A 47 12.53 2.67 -10.89
C LEU A 47 12.47 1.21 -10.43
N GLY A 48 12.07 0.98 -9.18
CA GLY A 48 11.77 -0.34 -8.64
C GLY A 48 10.29 -0.49 -8.34
N SER A 49 9.65 -1.49 -8.95
CA SER A 49 8.24 -1.81 -8.71
C SER A 49 8.00 -2.41 -7.32
N GLY A 50 6.74 -2.59 -6.94
CA GLY A 50 6.35 -3.26 -5.70
C GLY A 50 6.31 -4.78 -5.82
N GLY A 51 6.18 -5.45 -4.67
CA GLY A 51 6.20 -6.93 -4.60
C GLY A 51 6.74 -7.52 -3.30
N GLY A 52 6.72 -6.77 -2.19
CA GLY A 52 7.21 -7.25 -0.89
C GLY A 52 8.69 -7.64 -0.89
N GLU A 53 9.03 -8.71 -0.18
CA GLU A 53 10.41 -9.17 -0.06
C GLU A 53 11.02 -9.56 -1.41
N ARG A 54 10.23 -10.08 -2.36
CA ARG A 54 10.68 -10.33 -3.74
C ARG A 54 11.21 -9.05 -4.38
N ALA A 55 10.48 -7.95 -4.26
CA ALA A 55 10.90 -6.67 -4.82
C ALA A 55 12.11 -6.11 -4.06
N MET A 56 12.16 -6.24 -2.74
CA MET A 56 13.32 -5.81 -1.94
C MET A 56 14.61 -6.53 -2.36
N VAL A 57 14.58 -7.86 -2.43
CA VAL A 57 15.74 -8.70 -2.78
C VAL A 57 16.06 -8.60 -4.27
N GLY A 58 15.03 -8.56 -5.13
CA GLY A 58 15.18 -8.34 -6.56
C GLY A 58 15.87 -7.01 -6.87
N MET A 59 15.41 -5.92 -6.25
CA MET A 59 16.04 -4.60 -6.37
C MET A 59 17.48 -4.64 -5.86
N LEU A 60 17.74 -5.28 -4.71
CA LEU A 60 19.10 -5.41 -4.16
C LEU A 60 20.03 -6.16 -5.13
N GLY A 61 19.57 -7.23 -5.76
CA GLY A 61 20.33 -8.00 -6.77
C GLY A 61 20.59 -7.21 -8.05
N SER A 62 19.58 -6.50 -8.57
CA SER A 62 19.74 -5.63 -9.74
C SER A 62 20.72 -4.49 -9.45
N LEU A 63 20.60 -3.80 -8.32
CA LEU A 63 21.52 -2.72 -7.92
C LEU A 63 22.94 -3.27 -7.68
N SER A 64 23.06 -4.42 -7.02
CA SER A 64 24.35 -5.11 -6.83
C SER A 64 25.06 -5.33 -8.15
N LYS A 65 24.37 -5.92 -9.13
CA LYS A 65 24.98 -6.15 -10.45
C LYS A 65 25.22 -4.85 -11.21
N MET A 66 24.32 -3.86 -11.12
CA MET A 66 24.55 -2.56 -11.76
C MET A 66 25.83 -1.91 -11.24
N GLY A 67 26.06 -1.89 -9.92
CA GLY A 67 27.27 -1.29 -9.37
C GLY A 67 28.54 -2.09 -9.69
N GLU A 68 28.49 -3.43 -9.69
CA GLU A 68 29.61 -4.26 -10.18
C GLU A 68 29.96 -3.98 -11.64
N GLN A 69 28.96 -3.66 -12.47
CA GLN A 69 29.15 -3.26 -13.87
C GLN A 69 29.41 -1.76 -14.04
N GLY A 70 29.49 -1.00 -12.93
CA GLY A 70 29.68 0.44 -12.91
C GLY A 70 28.48 1.26 -13.42
N LEU A 71 27.31 0.67 -13.65
CA LEU A 71 26.15 1.34 -14.25
C LEU A 71 25.39 2.26 -13.29
N LEU A 72 25.55 2.12 -11.97
CA LEU A 72 24.83 2.96 -10.98
C LEU A 72 25.24 4.44 -11.05
N ASP A 73 26.50 4.71 -11.40
CA ASP A 73 27.04 6.06 -11.56
C ASP A 73 26.36 6.86 -12.69
N ALA A 74 25.64 6.18 -13.58
CA ALA A 74 24.85 6.83 -14.63
C ALA A 74 23.54 7.43 -14.10
N ALA A 75 23.02 6.92 -12.97
CA ALA A 75 21.71 7.28 -12.46
C ALA A 75 21.73 8.58 -11.66
N LEU A 76 20.80 9.47 -11.99
CA LEU A 76 20.54 10.72 -11.26
C LEU A 76 19.48 10.51 -10.16
N TYR A 77 18.48 9.67 -10.44
CA TYR A 77 17.34 9.41 -9.54
C TYR A 77 17.16 7.93 -9.28
N MET A 78 16.61 7.62 -8.12
CA MET A 78 16.10 6.30 -7.78
C MET A 78 14.74 6.43 -7.12
N SER A 79 13.74 5.75 -7.66
CA SER A 79 12.40 5.74 -7.08
C SER A 79 11.88 4.34 -6.87
N GLY A 80 11.12 4.16 -5.78
CA GLY A 80 10.54 2.88 -5.41
C GLY A 80 9.10 3.01 -4.90
N VAL A 81 8.34 1.92 -5.08
CA VAL A 81 7.08 1.66 -4.36
C VAL A 81 7.20 0.34 -3.59
N SER A 82 6.43 0.19 -2.51
CA SER A 82 6.33 -1.06 -1.73
C SER A 82 7.71 -1.68 -1.42
N GLY A 83 7.90 -2.98 -1.61
CA GLY A 83 9.16 -3.68 -1.28
C GLY A 83 10.47 -3.04 -1.81
N SER A 84 10.44 -2.36 -2.96
CA SER A 84 11.63 -1.64 -3.47
C SER A 84 12.04 -0.47 -2.55
N THR A 85 11.09 0.15 -1.86
CA THR A 85 11.37 1.18 -0.83
C THR A 85 12.13 0.61 0.37
N TRP A 86 11.92 -0.66 0.71
CA TRP A 86 12.64 -1.30 1.81
C TRP A 86 14.12 -1.51 1.47
N CYS A 87 14.40 -1.89 0.22
CA CYS A 87 15.75 -1.97 -0.32
C CYS A 87 16.42 -0.59 -0.29
N MET A 88 15.75 0.43 -0.85
CA MET A 88 16.25 1.81 -0.84
C MET A 88 16.54 2.28 0.58
N ALA A 89 15.56 2.26 1.48
CA ALA A 89 15.75 2.67 2.88
C ALA A 89 16.99 2.02 3.51
N SER A 90 17.20 0.71 3.31
CA SER A 90 18.35 -0.02 3.86
C SER A 90 19.70 0.40 3.27
N LEU A 91 19.74 0.84 2.01
CA LEU A 91 20.96 1.27 1.33
C LEU A 91 21.30 2.73 1.69
N TYR A 92 20.31 3.61 1.71
CA TYR A 92 20.49 5.03 2.05
C TYR A 92 20.77 5.27 3.53
N GLU A 93 20.76 4.25 4.39
CA GLU A 93 21.36 4.36 5.74
C GLU A 93 22.85 4.75 5.69
N LYS A 94 23.54 4.42 4.59
CA LYS A 94 24.96 4.71 4.42
C LYS A 94 25.20 5.63 3.24
N ALA A 95 25.80 6.78 3.53
CA ALA A 95 26.40 7.70 2.57
C ALA A 95 27.25 6.98 1.52
N ASN A 96 27.07 7.31 0.25
CA ASN A 96 27.89 6.86 -0.88
C ASN A 96 27.86 5.33 -1.10
N TRP A 97 26.76 4.69 -0.71
CA TRP A 97 26.59 3.24 -0.83
C TRP A 97 26.72 2.76 -2.28
N SER A 98 26.33 3.58 -3.25
CA SER A 98 26.35 3.22 -4.67
C SER A 98 27.75 3.22 -5.27
N SER A 99 28.69 3.91 -4.63
CA SER A 99 30.11 3.97 -5.03
C SER A 99 30.96 2.89 -4.35
N ASP A 100 30.75 2.64 -3.05
CA ASP A 100 31.58 1.67 -2.31
C ASP A 100 31.04 0.23 -2.33
N MET A 101 29.75 0.07 -2.66
CA MET A 101 29.04 -1.22 -2.77
C MET A 101 29.06 -2.08 -1.49
N LYS A 102 29.60 -1.57 -0.37
CA LYS A 102 29.73 -2.32 0.89
C LYS A 102 28.37 -2.51 1.54
N GLN A 103 27.55 -1.45 1.52
CA GLN A 103 26.24 -1.49 2.15
C GLN A 103 25.33 -2.54 1.51
N ILE A 104 25.46 -2.82 0.21
CA ILE A 104 24.69 -3.90 -0.45
C ILE A 104 24.99 -5.26 0.19
N LYS A 105 26.26 -5.54 0.49
CA LYS A 105 26.66 -6.80 1.16
C LYS A 105 26.14 -6.85 2.59
N VAL A 106 26.24 -5.75 3.33
CA VAL A 106 25.70 -5.64 4.69
C VAL A 106 24.20 -5.90 4.70
N VAL A 107 23.46 -5.33 3.76
CA VAL A 107 22.01 -5.55 3.63
C VAL A 107 21.70 -7.01 3.27
N ALA A 108 22.43 -7.61 2.31
CA ALA A 108 22.23 -9.01 1.94
C ALA A 108 22.51 -9.97 3.12
N GLU A 109 23.62 -9.78 3.82
CA GLU A 109 23.97 -10.56 5.02
C GLU A 109 22.92 -10.40 6.13
N ARG A 110 22.43 -9.17 6.34
CA ARG A 110 21.37 -8.88 7.31
C ARG A 110 20.08 -9.61 6.97
N LEU A 111 19.64 -9.56 5.72
CA LEU A 111 18.41 -10.23 5.29
C LEU A 111 18.49 -11.75 5.48
N GLY A 112 19.66 -12.36 5.19
CA GLY A 112 19.85 -13.79 5.35
C GLY A 112 19.93 -14.25 6.80
N HIS A 113 20.60 -13.50 7.66
CA HIS A 113 21.07 -14.06 8.94
C HIS A 113 20.65 -13.28 10.19
N SER A 114 20.10 -12.07 10.05
CA SER A 114 19.67 -11.29 11.20
C SER A 114 18.22 -11.57 11.60
N SER A 115 17.83 -11.10 12.78
CA SER A 115 16.45 -11.09 13.26
C SER A 115 16.23 -9.92 14.22
N VAL A 116 14.98 -9.51 14.38
CA VAL A 116 14.57 -8.53 15.39
C VAL A 116 13.81 -9.27 16.47
N SER A 117 14.23 -9.12 17.72
CA SER A 117 13.59 -9.81 18.84
C SER A 117 12.16 -9.29 19.04
N LEU A 118 11.27 -10.14 19.56
CA LEU A 118 9.90 -9.73 19.87
C LEU A 118 9.87 -8.58 20.88
N LYS A 119 10.78 -8.59 21.86
CA LYS A 119 10.96 -7.51 22.83
C LYS A 119 11.24 -6.16 22.16
N ASP A 120 12.13 -6.12 21.17
CA ASP A 120 12.46 -4.87 20.47
C ASP A 120 11.28 -4.37 19.61
N LYS A 121 10.53 -5.30 18.98
CA LYS A 121 9.31 -4.96 18.25
C LYS A 121 8.24 -4.37 19.15
N VAL A 122 8.02 -4.97 20.32
CA VAL A 122 7.08 -4.50 21.34
C VAL A 122 7.49 -3.13 21.87
N TRP A 123 8.79 -2.95 22.14
CA TRP A 123 9.33 -1.66 22.56
C TRP A 123 9.10 -0.58 21.50
N LYS A 124 9.32 -0.90 20.22
CA LYS A 124 9.07 0.01 19.11
C LYS A 124 7.58 0.38 19.01
N LEU A 125 6.70 -0.60 19.15
CA LEU A 125 5.26 -0.38 19.12
C LEU A 125 4.77 0.48 20.28
N LYS A 126 5.33 0.28 21.48
CA LYS A 126 5.08 1.12 22.65
C LYS A 126 5.50 2.57 22.39
N LYS A 127 6.66 2.80 21.77
CA LYS A 127 7.12 4.15 21.37
C LYS A 127 6.14 4.80 20.40
N TYR A 128 5.65 4.08 19.39
CA TYR A 128 4.60 4.61 18.50
C TYR A 128 3.32 4.97 19.24
N HIS A 129 2.84 4.07 20.12
CA HIS A 129 1.64 4.33 20.91
C HIS A 129 1.76 5.59 21.78
N GLN A 130 2.94 5.84 22.35
CA GLN A 130 3.19 7.01 23.21
C GLN A 130 3.38 8.33 22.43
N THR A 131 3.82 8.27 21.17
CA THR A 131 4.28 9.46 20.43
C THR A 131 3.38 9.85 19.26
N ASN A 132 2.60 8.90 18.72
CA ASN A 132 1.75 9.13 17.56
C ASN A 132 0.27 9.22 17.97
N ASP A 133 -0.27 10.44 18.00
CA ASP A 133 -1.70 10.68 18.27
C ASP A 133 -2.63 9.96 17.27
N ASN A 134 -2.14 9.71 16.05
CA ASN A 134 -2.86 9.06 14.97
C ASN A 134 -2.43 7.60 14.80
N PHE A 135 -2.13 6.90 15.90
CA PHE A 135 -1.74 5.49 15.91
C PHE A 135 -2.73 4.64 15.09
N SER A 136 -2.19 3.92 14.12
CA SER A 136 -2.91 3.23 13.05
C SER A 136 -2.38 1.82 12.82
N LEU A 137 -3.01 1.06 11.92
CA LEU A 137 -2.51 -0.26 11.55
C LEU A 137 -1.13 -0.20 10.89
N THR A 138 -0.76 0.93 10.28
CA THR A 138 0.59 1.13 9.73
C THR A 138 1.65 1.03 10.82
N ASP A 139 1.40 1.58 12.01
CA ASP A 139 2.31 1.51 13.16
C ASP A 139 2.54 0.07 13.61
N VAL A 140 1.44 -0.70 13.71
CA VAL A 140 1.46 -2.14 14.06
C VAL A 140 2.22 -2.95 13.01
N TRP A 141 1.88 -2.75 11.74
CA TRP A 141 2.50 -3.41 10.60
C TRP A 141 4.00 -3.13 10.52
N ALA A 142 4.38 -1.86 10.65
CA ALA A 142 5.76 -1.41 10.63
C ALA A 142 6.58 -2.10 11.73
N ALA A 143 6.09 -2.08 12.98
CA ALA A 143 6.81 -2.62 14.12
C ALA A 143 6.89 -4.16 14.10
N LEU A 144 5.80 -4.85 13.72
CA LEU A 144 5.69 -6.30 13.90
C LEU A 144 6.15 -7.11 12.68
N LEU A 145 5.80 -6.68 11.46
CA LEU A 145 6.08 -7.47 10.24
C LEU A 145 7.17 -6.89 9.35
N VAL A 146 7.20 -5.56 9.09
CA VAL A 146 8.29 -4.99 8.28
C VAL A 146 9.65 -5.28 8.91
N THR A 147 9.78 -5.16 10.23
CA THR A 147 11.02 -5.52 10.95
C THR A 147 11.41 -7.00 10.81
N THR A 148 10.43 -7.90 10.58
CA THR A 148 10.65 -9.34 10.35
C THR A 148 11.15 -9.62 8.94
N ILE A 149 10.78 -8.79 7.96
CA ILE A 149 11.22 -8.92 6.57
C ILE A 149 12.56 -8.21 6.40
N VAL A 150 12.64 -6.94 6.79
CA VAL A 150 13.83 -6.10 6.67
C VAL A 150 14.93 -6.54 7.65
N LYS A 151 14.58 -7.30 8.68
CA LYS A 151 15.47 -7.78 9.77
C LYS A 151 16.13 -6.63 10.55
N LYS A 152 15.43 -5.50 10.68
CA LYS A 152 15.94 -4.31 11.39
C LYS A 152 14.81 -3.40 11.88
N ILE A 153 15.03 -2.71 13.00
CA ILE A 153 14.33 -1.47 13.37
C ILE A 153 15.27 -0.31 13.01
N ASP A 154 14.85 0.54 12.07
CA ASP A 154 15.55 1.75 11.68
C ASP A 154 14.85 2.98 12.26
N GLU A 155 15.50 3.59 13.26
CA GLU A 155 15.01 4.82 13.91
C GLU A 155 15.58 6.10 13.27
N SER A 156 16.35 5.97 12.19
CA SER A 156 16.74 7.14 11.40
C SER A 156 15.52 7.78 10.72
N THR A 157 15.65 9.02 10.31
CA THR A 157 14.60 9.78 9.62
C THR A 157 15.01 10.07 8.18
N LEU A 158 14.03 10.35 7.31
CA LEU A 158 14.30 10.59 5.89
C LEU A 158 15.11 11.89 5.67
N SER A 159 14.92 12.90 6.52
CA SER A 159 15.71 14.13 6.48
C SER A 159 17.20 13.91 6.78
N ASN A 160 17.59 12.84 7.47
CA ASN A 160 19.01 12.51 7.69
C ASN A 160 19.77 12.27 6.36
N TYR A 161 19.06 11.98 5.27
CA TYR A 161 19.67 11.69 3.97
C TYR A 161 19.99 12.95 3.15
N GLN A 162 19.73 14.17 3.66
CA GLN A 162 19.95 15.42 2.95
C GLN A 162 21.44 15.73 2.65
N THR A 163 22.36 15.47 3.60
CA THR A 163 23.71 16.06 3.56
C THR A 163 24.86 15.10 3.31
N CYS A 164 24.59 13.81 3.04
CA CYS A 164 25.64 12.79 3.03
C CYS A 164 25.61 11.85 1.81
N HIS A 165 24.79 12.12 0.79
CA HIS A 165 24.52 11.17 -0.30
C HIS A 165 24.79 11.74 -1.69
N ASP A 166 25.64 12.76 -1.84
CA ASP A 166 25.86 13.45 -3.12
C ASP A 166 26.43 12.55 -4.25
N GLN A 167 26.99 11.39 -3.89
CA GLN A 167 27.42 10.35 -4.83
C GLN A 167 26.39 9.25 -5.07
N ASP A 168 25.21 9.30 -4.45
CA ASP A 168 24.12 8.36 -4.70
C ASP A 168 23.07 8.97 -5.65
N PRO A 169 22.23 8.17 -6.32
CA PRO A 169 21.06 8.70 -7.00
C PRO A 169 20.10 9.34 -5.99
N TYR A 170 19.34 10.38 -6.38
CA TYR A 170 18.40 11.04 -5.47
C TYR A 170 17.20 10.12 -5.16
N PRO A 171 16.95 9.77 -3.88
CA PRO A 171 15.90 8.81 -3.52
C PRO A 171 14.51 9.46 -3.48
N ILE A 172 13.53 8.78 -4.10
CA ILE A 172 12.13 9.18 -4.14
C ILE A 172 11.26 7.99 -3.76
N TYR A 173 10.60 8.07 -2.61
CA TYR A 173 9.64 7.06 -2.17
C TYR A 173 8.24 7.51 -2.55
N THR A 174 7.37 6.59 -2.97
CA THR A 174 6.02 6.94 -3.44
C THR A 174 4.96 6.19 -2.64
N VAL A 175 3.97 6.95 -2.17
CA VAL A 175 2.73 6.48 -1.55
C VAL A 175 1.55 7.15 -2.25
N ILE A 176 0.33 6.75 -1.92
CA ILE A 176 -0.89 7.38 -2.44
C ILE A 176 -1.78 7.87 -1.30
N ASP A 177 -2.45 8.99 -1.55
CA ASP A 177 -3.54 9.46 -0.71
C ASP A 177 -4.79 8.63 -1.01
N GLN A 178 -5.15 7.80 -0.03
CA GLN A 178 -6.25 6.86 -0.10
C GLN A 178 -7.58 7.56 -0.38
N ASP A 179 -7.83 8.68 0.32
CA ASP A 179 -9.07 9.42 0.18
C ASP A 179 -9.17 10.07 -1.21
N CYS A 180 -8.07 10.64 -1.71
CA CYS A 180 -8.01 11.25 -3.04
C CYS A 180 -8.16 10.21 -4.16
N LYS A 181 -7.60 9.00 -3.98
CA LYS A 181 -7.84 7.85 -4.89
C LYS A 181 -9.33 7.53 -5.00
N TYR A 182 -10.04 7.39 -3.88
CA TYR A 182 -11.49 7.10 -3.89
C TYR A 182 -12.33 8.26 -4.45
N GLU A 183 -11.87 9.49 -4.28
CA GLU A 183 -12.54 10.65 -4.84
C GLU A 183 -12.17 10.92 -6.31
N HIS A 184 -11.31 10.08 -6.90
CA HIS A 184 -10.78 10.22 -8.25
C HIS A 184 -10.10 11.59 -8.48
N LEU A 185 -9.46 12.13 -7.44
CA LEU A 185 -8.64 13.34 -7.51
C LEU A 185 -7.24 12.95 -8.00
N LEU A 186 -7.12 12.63 -9.30
CA LEU A 186 -5.90 12.03 -9.86
C LEU A 186 -4.64 12.88 -9.61
N ARG A 187 -4.75 14.21 -9.63
CA ARG A 187 -3.60 15.11 -9.36
C ARG A 187 -3.18 15.13 -7.89
N GLU A 188 -4.12 14.87 -6.99
CA GLU A 188 -3.91 14.82 -5.55
C GLU A 188 -3.77 13.39 -5.01
N THR A 189 -3.67 12.38 -5.89
CA THR A 189 -3.56 10.98 -5.46
C THR A 189 -2.11 10.58 -5.19
N PHE A 190 -1.17 10.97 -6.04
CA PHE A 190 0.23 10.57 -5.91
C PHE A 190 1.00 11.49 -4.96
N PHE A 191 1.67 10.88 -3.98
CA PHE A 191 2.41 11.57 -2.94
C PHE A 191 3.85 11.06 -2.90
N GLU A 192 4.81 11.98 -3.01
CA GLU A 192 6.23 11.66 -2.95
C GLU A 192 6.84 12.01 -1.61
N LEU A 193 7.76 11.17 -1.16
CA LEU A 193 8.61 11.40 0.01
C LEU A 193 10.06 11.47 -0.47
N THR A 194 10.73 12.57 -0.19
CA THR A 194 12.16 12.75 -0.51
C THR A 194 12.91 13.25 0.74
N PRO A 195 14.25 13.25 0.75
CA PRO A 195 15.01 13.79 1.88
C PRO A 195 14.70 15.26 2.20
N HIS A 196 14.32 16.06 1.20
CA HIS A 196 14.17 17.52 1.37
C HIS A 196 12.72 17.97 1.52
N GLU A 197 11.81 17.39 0.75
CA GLU A 197 10.39 17.71 0.82
C GLU A 197 9.51 16.47 0.61
N VAL A 198 8.30 16.54 1.13
CA VAL A 198 7.24 15.59 0.86
C VAL A 198 6.01 16.32 0.35
N GLY A 199 5.22 15.70 -0.53
CA GLY A 199 4.04 16.37 -1.05
C GLY A 199 3.36 15.72 -2.23
N TYR A 200 2.33 16.40 -2.72
CA TYR A 200 1.52 15.97 -3.85
C TYR A 200 2.19 16.39 -5.16
N THR A 201 2.80 15.42 -5.84
CA THR A 201 3.64 15.63 -7.03
C THR A 201 2.96 16.48 -8.11
N LEU A 202 1.76 16.07 -8.51
CA LEU A 202 1.04 16.70 -9.62
C LEU A 202 0.23 17.94 -9.21
N ALA A 203 -0.09 18.04 -7.91
CA ALA A 203 -0.81 19.18 -7.34
C ALA A 203 0.12 20.34 -6.96
N GLY A 204 1.43 20.08 -6.82
CA GLY A 204 2.41 21.12 -6.53
C GLY A 204 2.32 21.63 -5.10
N ALA A 205 2.10 20.76 -4.11
CA ALA A 205 1.92 21.16 -2.72
C ALA A 205 2.79 20.34 -1.77
N PHE A 206 3.73 21.01 -1.10
CA PHE A 206 4.84 20.37 -0.39
C PHE A 206 5.10 20.98 0.98
N VAL A 207 5.70 20.20 1.87
CA VAL A 207 6.30 20.63 3.13
C VAL A 207 7.70 20.04 3.26
N GLU A 208 8.53 20.64 4.10
CA GLU A 208 9.81 20.05 4.48
C GLU A 208 9.59 18.66 5.10
N THR A 209 10.45 17.71 4.77
CA THR A 209 10.33 16.31 5.22
C THR A 209 10.28 16.18 6.74
N SER A 210 11.09 16.95 7.46
CA SER A 210 11.10 17.01 8.92
C SER A 210 9.78 17.48 9.54
N SER A 211 8.95 18.19 8.76
CA SER A 211 7.64 18.71 9.18
C SER A 211 6.48 17.78 8.79
N PHE A 212 6.74 16.69 8.05
CA PHE A 212 5.70 15.73 7.70
C PHE A 212 5.11 15.06 8.95
N GLY A 213 3.79 14.99 9.02
CA GLY A 213 3.08 14.51 10.22
C GLY A 213 2.87 15.57 11.31
N SER A 214 3.37 16.79 11.13
CA SER A 214 3.07 17.90 12.05
C SER A 214 1.70 18.56 11.76
N ILE A 215 1.21 19.36 12.71
CA ILE A 215 -0.09 20.04 12.56
C ILE A 215 0.09 21.41 11.92
N PHE A 216 -0.62 21.64 10.83
CA PHE A 216 -0.68 22.93 10.13
C PHE A 216 -2.08 23.54 10.24
N ASN A 217 -2.15 24.87 10.18
CA ASN A 217 -3.40 25.60 10.05
C ASN A 217 -3.23 26.69 8.99
N LYS A 218 -4.06 26.63 7.94
CA LYS A 218 -3.99 27.58 6.81
C LYS A 218 -2.59 27.64 6.18
N GLY A 219 -1.91 26.50 6.10
CA GLY A 219 -0.60 26.37 5.46
C GLY A 219 0.59 26.78 6.33
N VAL A 220 0.38 27.11 7.61
CA VAL A 220 1.45 27.46 8.56
C VAL A 220 1.54 26.37 9.62
N LEU A 221 2.75 25.91 9.90
CA LEU A 221 3.02 24.97 10.98
C LEU A 221 2.61 25.57 12.33
N THR A 222 1.71 24.92 13.05
CA THR A 222 1.24 25.36 14.38
C THR A 222 1.72 24.48 15.51
N THR A 223 1.86 23.17 15.28
CA THR A 223 2.33 22.23 16.30
C THR A 223 3.32 21.26 15.67
N PRO A 224 4.63 21.44 15.91
CA PRO A 224 5.62 20.49 15.45
C PRO A 224 5.42 19.14 16.14
N LYS A 225 5.57 18.07 15.37
CA LYS A 225 5.61 16.68 15.84
C LYS A 225 6.97 16.09 15.48
N PRO A 226 7.44 15.04 16.20
CA PRO A 226 8.63 14.32 15.79
C PRO A 226 8.50 13.80 14.35
N GLU A 227 9.57 13.87 13.58
CA GLU A 227 9.61 13.29 12.24
C GLU A 227 9.42 11.77 12.33
N MET A 228 8.72 11.20 11.35
CA MET A 228 8.55 9.75 11.24
C MET A 228 9.88 9.09 10.93
N ASP A 229 10.17 8.00 11.64
CA ASP A 229 11.33 7.20 11.34
C ASP A 229 11.13 6.30 10.11
N MET A 230 12.24 5.79 9.59
CA MET A 230 12.27 4.94 8.41
C MET A 230 11.52 3.62 8.60
N THR A 231 11.45 3.07 9.82
CA THR A 231 10.62 1.88 10.08
C THR A 231 9.15 2.18 9.80
N TYR A 232 8.63 3.32 10.27
CA TYR A 232 7.26 3.74 9.97
C TYR A 232 7.07 3.99 8.46
N LEU A 233 7.99 4.71 7.81
CA LEU A 233 7.87 5.02 6.38
C LEU A 233 7.94 3.75 5.50
N GLN A 234 8.75 2.77 5.86
CA GLN A 234 8.77 1.44 5.21
C GLN A 234 7.43 0.70 5.41
N GLY A 235 6.83 0.81 6.60
CA GLY A 235 5.49 0.32 6.88
C GLY A 235 4.41 1.01 6.05
N LEU A 236 4.52 2.33 5.88
CA LEU A 236 3.59 3.11 5.09
C LEU A 236 3.67 2.73 3.61
N CYS A 237 4.89 2.72 3.07
CA CYS A 237 5.16 2.36 1.68
C CYS A 237 4.78 0.92 1.36
N GLY A 238 4.82 -0.01 2.32
CA GLY A 238 4.50 -1.42 2.15
C GLY A 238 3.19 -1.87 2.78
N SER A 239 2.26 -0.95 3.04
CA SER A 239 1.00 -1.23 3.76
C SER A 239 0.05 -2.18 3.03
N ALA A 240 0.20 -2.41 1.72
CA ALA A 240 -0.56 -3.42 0.98
C ALA A 240 -0.33 -4.85 1.49
N LEU A 241 0.80 -5.08 2.16
CA LEU A 241 1.19 -6.39 2.66
C LEU A 241 0.74 -6.65 4.10
N ALA A 242 0.03 -5.70 4.70
CA ALA A 242 -0.50 -5.80 6.05
C ALA A 242 -1.50 -6.97 6.19
N ASP A 243 -0.94 -8.13 6.53
CA ASP A 243 -1.64 -9.39 6.69
C ASP A 243 -2.03 -9.60 8.15
N VAL A 244 -3.34 -9.69 8.40
CA VAL A 244 -3.90 -9.83 9.75
C VAL A 244 -3.56 -11.19 10.37
N GLU A 245 -3.49 -12.27 9.59
CA GLU A 245 -3.12 -13.59 10.10
C GLU A 245 -1.70 -13.57 10.67
N VAL A 246 -0.76 -12.92 9.98
CA VAL A 246 0.63 -12.80 10.46
C VAL A 246 0.71 -11.91 11.70
N ILE A 247 -0.05 -10.81 11.75
CA ILE A 247 -0.11 -9.94 12.93
C ILE A 247 -0.68 -10.71 14.13
N LEU A 248 -1.81 -11.41 13.97
CA LEU A 248 -2.43 -12.22 15.02
C LEU A 248 -1.51 -13.34 15.49
N THR A 249 -0.76 -13.98 14.58
CA THR A 249 0.25 -14.98 14.93
C THR A 249 1.36 -14.37 15.81
N THR A 250 1.82 -13.17 15.48
CA THR A 250 2.80 -12.43 16.28
C THR A 250 2.23 -12.03 17.65
N LEU A 251 0.96 -11.62 17.73
CA LEU A 251 0.29 -11.33 19.00
C LEU A 251 0.17 -12.59 19.88
N LYS A 252 -0.14 -13.74 19.27
CA LYS A 252 -0.15 -15.03 19.98
C LYS A 252 1.21 -15.38 20.56
N GLU A 253 2.30 -15.14 19.82
CA GLU A 253 3.66 -15.33 20.33
C GLU A 253 3.98 -14.37 21.48
N TRP A 254 3.56 -13.11 21.39
CA TRP A 254 3.76 -12.12 22.45
C TRP A 254 3.07 -12.53 23.76
N LEU A 255 1.83 -13.02 23.70
CA LEU A 255 1.14 -13.51 24.90
C LEU A 255 1.87 -14.70 25.55
N LYS A 256 2.51 -15.58 24.77
CA LYS A 256 3.31 -16.70 25.31
C LYS A 256 4.56 -16.22 26.05
N ASP A 257 5.12 -15.09 25.65
CA ASP A 257 6.29 -14.49 26.31
C ASP A 257 5.93 -13.81 27.64
N MET A 258 4.66 -13.46 27.88
CA MET A 258 4.14 -12.96 29.16
C MET A 258 3.99 -14.08 30.21
N LYS A 259 5.07 -14.83 30.47
CA LYS A 259 5.06 -16.06 31.29
C LYS A 259 4.51 -15.88 32.70
N THR A 260 4.71 -14.70 33.31
CA THR A 260 4.25 -14.37 34.65
C THR A 260 2.75 -14.13 34.73
N LEU A 261 2.10 -13.84 33.60
CA LEU A 261 0.67 -13.52 33.49
C LEU A 261 -0.15 -14.61 32.79
N LYS A 262 0.47 -15.74 32.41
CA LYS A 262 -0.19 -16.82 31.66
C LYS A 262 -1.45 -17.37 32.36
N ASP A 263 -1.47 -17.33 33.69
CA ASP A 263 -2.56 -17.85 34.53
C ASP A 263 -3.59 -16.76 34.88
N HIS A 264 -3.37 -15.51 34.47
CA HIS A 264 -4.28 -14.41 34.73
C HIS A 264 -5.48 -14.45 33.76
N ASN A 265 -6.70 -14.45 34.30
CA ASN A 265 -7.94 -14.58 33.52
C ASN A 265 -8.05 -13.60 32.35
N GLY A 266 -7.62 -12.34 32.53
CA GLY A 266 -7.64 -11.34 31.46
C GLY A 266 -6.68 -11.66 30.31
N VAL A 267 -5.49 -12.19 30.61
CA VAL A 267 -4.49 -12.56 29.61
C VAL A 267 -4.91 -13.85 28.90
N GLN A 268 -5.51 -14.80 29.62
CA GLN A 268 -6.14 -15.98 29.02
C GLN A 268 -7.30 -15.60 28.08
N LEU A 269 -8.11 -14.60 28.45
CA LEU A 269 -9.20 -14.11 27.61
C LEU A 269 -8.65 -13.46 26.33
N LEU A 270 -7.61 -12.61 26.44
CA LEU A 270 -6.92 -12.05 25.27
C LEU A 270 -6.36 -13.16 24.35
N SER A 271 -5.67 -14.16 24.93
CA SER A 271 -5.15 -15.30 24.18
C SER A 271 -6.25 -16.07 23.47
N THR A 272 -7.35 -16.34 24.17
CA THR A 272 -8.49 -17.09 23.62
C THR A 272 -9.16 -16.31 22.48
N MET A 273 -9.29 -14.99 22.61
CA MET A 273 -9.86 -14.16 21.54
C MET A 273 -8.95 -14.08 20.31
N VAL A 274 -7.62 -13.98 20.50
CA VAL A 274 -6.65 -14.05 19.40
C VAL A 274 -6.70 -15.42 18.72
N ASP A 275 -6.78 -16.51 19.48
CA ASP A 275 -6.91 -17.87 18.95
C ASP A 275 -8.23 -18.08 18.20
N LEU A 276 -9.34 -17.52 18.71
CA LEU A 276 -10.63 -17.54 18.01
C LEU A 276 -10.56 -16.80 16.68
N GLN A 277 -9.88 -15.65 16.63
CA GLN A 277 -9.63 -14.91 15.40
C GLN A 277 -8.73 -15.71 14.43
N LEU A 278 -7.65 -16.32 14.91
CA LEU A 278 -6.77 -17.17 14.09
C LEU A 278 -7.47 -18.44 13.59
N CYS A 279 -8.40 -19.02 14.34
CA CYS A 279 -9.18 -20.16 13.87
C CYS A 279 -10.04 -19.82 12.65
N GLN A 280 -10.36 -18.55 12.41
CA GLN A 280 -11.06 -18.12 11.19
C GLN A 280 -10.21 -18.30 9.93
N TYR A 281 -8.89 -18.25 10.07
CA TYR A 281 -7.93 -18.41 8.97
C TYR A 281 -7.48 -19.86 8.81
N THR A 282 -7.31 -20.56 9.92
CA THR A 282 -6.74 -21.92 9.96
C THR A 282 -7.80 -23.03 9.94
N GLY A 283 -9.07 -22.70 10.16
CA GLY A 283 -10.17 -23.66 10.22
C GLY A 283 -10.12 -24.59 11.43
N CYS A 284 -9.46 -24.19 12.53
CA CYS A 284 -9.44 -25.01 13.76
C CYS A 284 -10.80 -25.12 14.44
N ASP A 285 -10.96 -26.16 15.27
CA ASP A 285 -12.17 -26.37 16.06
C ASP A 285 -12.35 -25.25 17.10
N HIS A 286 -13.44 -24.48 16.95
CA HIS A 286 -13.78 -23.38 17.83
C HIS A 286 -14.38 -23.84 19.17
N ALA A 287 -14.92 -25.06 19.27
CA ALA A 287 -15.67 -25.52 20.45
C ALA A 287 -14.93 -25.32 21.79
N PRO A 288 -13.66 -25.76 21.95
CA PRO A 288 -12.94 -25.55 23.20
C PRO A 288 -12.69 -24.06 23.48
N LEU A 289 -12.37 -23.28 22.45
CA LEU A 289 -12.09 -21.85 22.59
C LEU A 289 -13.36 -21.06 22.97
N LEU A 290 -14.51 -21.43 22.42
CA LEU A 290 -15.80 -20.84 22.77
C LEU A 290 -16.18 -21.11 24.22
N GLN A 291 -15.93 -22.33 24.71
CA GLN A 291 -16.18 -22.68 26.10
C GLN A 291 -15.32 -21.79 27.02
N THR A 292 -14.01 -21.80 26.81
CA THR A 292 -13.07 -21.00 27.60
C THR A 292 -13.40 -19.50 27.55
N ALA A 293 -13.69 -18.96 26.37
CA ALA A 293 -14.04 -17.55 26.22
C ALA A 293 -15.32 -17.19 27.00
N ASN A 294 -16.36 -18.03 26.93
CA ASN A 294 -17.61 -17.77 27.63
C ASN A 294 -17.49 -17.89 29.16
N GLU A 295 -16.66 -18.82 29.65
CA GLU A 295 -16.35 -18.92 31.09
C GLU A 295 -15.63 -17.65 31.58
N LEU A 296 -14.66 -17.15 30.81
CA LEU A 296 -13.91 -15.93 31.15
C LEU A 296 -14.72 -14.63 30.99
N LEU A 297 -15.76 -14.64 30.15
CA LEU A 297 -16.68 -13.51 29.91
C LEU A 297 -17.86 -13.47 30.90
N GLU A 298 -17.99 -14.44 31.80
CA GLU A 298 -19.12 -14.49 32.72
C GLU A 298 -19.23 -13.20 33.56
N GLY A 299 -20.41 -12.57 33.55
CA GLY A 299 -20.67 -11.30 34.24
C GLY A 299 -20.05 -10.06 33.59
N LYS A 300 -19.37 -10.19 32.43
CA LYS A 300 -18.82 -9.05 31.67
C LYS A 300 -19.88 -8.47 30.72
N MET A 301 -19.87 -7.15 30.59
CA MET A 301 -20.88 -6.38 29.85
C MET A 301 -20.26 -5.73 28.61
N GLY A 302 -20.98 -5.74 27.50
CA GLY A 302 -20.61 -5.08 26.26
C GLY A 302 -20.79 -3.56 26.33
N LEU A 303 -20.35 -2.88 25.27
CA LEU A 303 -20.43 -1.42 25.14
C LEU A 303 -21.88 -0.91 25.12
N ASP A 304 -22.83 -1.75 24.72
CA ASP A 304 -24.27 -1.49 24.69
C ASP A 304 -24.98 -1.89 25.99
N GLY A 305 -24.23 -2.36 27.00
CA GLY A 305 -24.78 -2.87 28.25
C GLY A 305 -25.44 -4.25 28.13
N SER A 306 -25.21 -5.00 27.05
CA SER A 306 -25.60 -6.41 26.94
C SER A 306 -24.59 -7.34 27.61
N THR A 307 -25.02 -8.51 28.08
CA THR A 307 -24.07 -9.53 28.57
C THR A 307 -23.28 -10.12 27.41
N LEU A 308 -21.96 -10.16 27.53
CA LEU A 308 -21.10 -10.72 26.49
C LEU A 308 -21.16 -12.25 26.52
N LYS A 309 -21.45 -12.85 25.36
CA LYS A 309 -21.42 -14.29 25.14
C LYS A 309 -21.18 -14.58 23.68
N LEU A 310 -20.34 -15.58 23.39
CA LEU A 310 -20.13 -16.13 22.05
C LEU A 310 -21.00 -17.37 21.86
N ASN A 311 -21.86 -17.39 20.84
CA ASN A 311 -22.67 -18.55 20.49
C ASN A 311 -22.72 -18.76 18.98
N PHE A 312 -21.96 -19.73 18.49
CA PHE A 312 -21.87 -20.03 17.07
C PHE A 312 -22.97 -20.97 16.56
N LYS A 313 -23.87 -21.47 17.43
CA LYS A 313 -24.91 -22.43 17.04
C LYS A 313 -25.86 -21.80 16.01
N GLY A 314 -25.95 -22.43 14.84
CA GLY A 314 -26.79 -21.96 13.74
C GLY A 314 -26.28 -20.68 13.06
N LYS A 315 -25.08 -20.20 13.42
CA LYS A 315 -24.42 -19.06 12.77
C LYS A 315 -23.43 -19.57 11.75
N ASN A 316 -23.27 -18.82 10.66
CA ASN A 316 -22.20 -19.06 9.70
C ASN A 316 -20.92 -18.31 10.06
N SER A 317 -19.84 -18.52 9.31
CA SER A 317 -18.56 -17.84 9.50
C SER A 317 -18.65 -16.30 9.58
N ILE A 318 -19.49 -15.65 8.78
CA ILE A 318 -19.65 -14.18 8.82
C ILE A 318 -20.26 -13.74 10.16
N ASP A 319 -21.34 -14.38 10.58
CA ASP A 319 -22.03 -14.03 11.82
C ASP A 319 -21.19 -14.40 13.06
N GLN A 320 -20.41 -15.49 12.97
CA GLN A 320 -19.40 -15.86 13.96
C GLN A 320 -18.29 -14.81 14.05
N ASN A 321 -17.76 -14.36 12.91
CA ASN A 321 -16.75 -13.29 12.84
C ASN A 321 -17.25 -11.99 13.45
N LYS A 322 -18.45 -11.55 13.09
CA LYS A 322 -19.06 -10.34 13.69
C LYS A 322 -19.16 -10.44 15.21
N GLU A 323 -19.49 -11.61 15.72
CA GLU A 323 -19.59 -11.85 17.16
C GLU A 323 -18.21 -11.78 17.82
N ILE A 324 -17.20 -12.47 17.25
CA ILE A 324 -15.80 -12.36 17.68
C ILE A 324 -15.36 -10.90 17.68
N HIS A 325 -15.63 -10.15 16.61
CA HIS A 325 -15.28 -8.73 16.50
C HIS A 325 -15.91 -7.86 17.58
N THR A 326 -17.20 -8.06 17.81
CA THR A 326 -17.96 -7.30 18.80
C THR A 326 -17.43 -7.57 20.20
N VAL A 327 -17.21 -8.84 20.53
CA VAL A 327 -16.67 -9.26 21.83
C VAL A 327 -15.23 -8.78 22.00
N THR A 328 -14.35 -8.94 21.00
CA THR A 328 -12.97 -8.42 21.05
C THR A 328 -12.95 -6.91 21.21
N SER A 329 -13.85 -6.18 20.53
CA SER A 329 -13.95 -4.73 20.67
C SER A 329 -14.35 -4.32 22.09
N ALA A 330 -15.37 -4.98 22.66
CA ALA A 330 -15.80 -4.73 24.04
C ALA A 330 -14.71 -5.09 25.06
N LEU A 331 -14.03 -6.22 24.84
CA LEU A 331 -12.86 -6.65 25.62
C LEU A 331 -11.78 -5.59 25.61
N CYS A 332 -11.33 -5.14 24.44
CA CYS A 332 -10.27 -4.15 24.34
C CYS A 332 -10.63 -2.82 25.00
N HIS A 333 -11.88 -2.37 24.87
CA HIS A 333 -12.34 -1.13 25.50
C HIS A 333 -12.44 -1.22 27.02
N SER A 334 -12.91 -2.36 27.54
CA SER A 334 -13.25 -2.51 28.97
C SER A 334 -12.21 -3.29 29.76
N PHE A 335 -11.09 -3.67 29.13
CA PHE A 335 -10.10 -4.59 29.69
C PHE A 335 -9.65 -4.19 31.09
N PHE A 336 -9.22 -2.94 31.26
CA PHE A 336 -8.71 -2.44 32.55
C PHE A 336 -9.80 -2.11 33.56
N ASP A 337 -11.07 -2.03 33.14
CA ASP A 337 -12.20 -1.96 34.07
C ASP A 337 -12.51 -3.34 34.64
N TRP A 338 -12.33 -4.39 33.83
CA TRP A 338 -12.52 -5.78 34.22
C TRP A 338 -11.34 -6.38 34.99
N HIS A 339 -10.14 -5.87 34.76
CA HIS A 339 -8.86 -6.34 35.30
C HIS A 339 -8.04 -5.17 35.84
N LYS A 340 -8.55 -4.53 36.91
CA LYS A 340 -7.96 -3.32 37.50
C LYS A 340 -6.56 -3.53 38.06
N ASP A 341 -6.25 -4.76 38.45
CA ASP A 341 -4.94 -5.20 38.92
C ASP A 341 -3.85 -5.11 37.84
N LEU A 342 -4.23 -5.13 36.55
CA LEU A 342 -3.30 -4.94 35.43
C LEU A 342 -3.14 -3.48 34.99
N LYS A 343 -3.82 -2.52 35.64
CA LYS A 343 -3.78 -1.10 35.27
C LYS A 343 -2.50 -0.38 35.72
N ASP A 344 -1.62 -1.06 36.46
CA ASP A 344 -0.39 -0.49 37.00
C ASP A 344 0.72 -0.34 35.95
N SER A 345 1.72 0.52 36.22
CA SER A 345 2.85 0.79 35.31
C SER A 345 3.69 -0.44 35.00
N ASP A 346 3.67 -1.45 35.89
CA ASP A 346 4.40 -2.71 35.73
C ASP A 346 3.87 -3.59 34.58
N PHE A 347 2.67 -3.29 34.04
CA PHE A 347 2.02 -4.05 32.98
C PHE A 347 1.75 -3.24 31.71
N GLU A 348 2.58 -2.23 31.44
CA GLU A 348 2.43 -1.38 30.25
C GLU A 348 2.43 -2.19 28.94
N GLU A 349 3.12 -3.33 28.89
CA GLU A 349 3.07 -4.24 27.72
C GLU A 349 1.66 -4.78 27.45
N VAL A 350 0.85 -5.00 28.49
CA VAL A 350 -0.55 -5.44 28.34
C VAL A 350 -1.41 -4.33 27.74
N ASP A 351 -1.17 -3.07 28.14
CA ASP A 351 -1.87 -1.92 27.56
C ASP A 351 -1.56 -1.75 26.07
N VAL A 352 -0.27 -1.83 25.70
CA VAL A 352 0.15 -1.79 24.29
C VAL A 352 -0.45 -2.98 23.52
N PHE A 353 -0.47 -4.18 24.12
CA PHE A 353 -1.10 -5.35 23.51
C PHE A 353 -2.58 -5.13 23.24
N VAL A 354 -3.35 -4.70 24.25
CA VAL A 354 -4.80 -4.48 24.15
C VAL A 354 -5.12 -3.47 23.07
N LYS A 355 -4.37 -2.36 22.99
CA LYS A 355 -4.54 -1.33 21.98
C LYS A 355 -4.14 -1.80 20.58
N THR A 356 -3.10 -2.61 20.49
CA THR A 356 -2.68 -3.24 19.22
C THR A 356 -3.76 -4.18 18.72
N LEU A 357 -4.26 -5.08 19.58
CA LEU A 357 -5.37 -5.97 19.25
C LEU A 357 -6.61 -5.17 18.86
N HIS A 358 -6.89 -4.06 19.53
CA HIS A 358 -8.00 -3.18 19.18
C HIS A 358 -7.87 -2.63 17.75
N LYS A 359 -6.69 -2.11 17.38
CA LYS A 359 -6.43 -1.59 16.02
C LYS A 359 -6.47 -2.66 14.95
N VAL A 360 -5.99 -3.86 15.25
CA VAL A 360 -6.13 -5.03 14.35
C VAL A 360 -7.60 -5.41 14.20
N ASN A 361 -8.37 -5.36 15.30
CA ASN A 361 -9.80 -5.68 15.33
C ASN A 361 -10.67 -4.65 14.60
N GLU A 362 -10.30 -3.36 14.58
CA GLU A 362 -10.94 -2.32 13.77
C GLU A 362 -10.81 -2.59 12.25
N LYS A 363 -9.76 -3.31 11.84
CA LYS A 363 -9.39 -3.52 10.43
C LYS A 363 -9.90 -4.82 9.83
N LEU A 364 -10.45 -5.72 10.63
CA LEU A 364 -10.94 -7.01 10.15
C LEU A 364 -12.34 -6.84 9.50
N PRO A 365 -12.50 -7.09 8.19
CA PRO A 365 -13.79 -7.49 7.67
C PRO A 365 -14.10 -8.90 8.13
N ALA A 366 -15.37 -9.27 8.14
CA ALA A 366 -15.80 -10.64 8.30
C ALA A 366 -15.49 -11.49 7.04
N HIS A 367 -14.22 -11.58 6.62
CA HIS A 367 -13.53 -12.67 5.86
C HIS A 367 -12.15 -12.25 5.30
N PRO A 368 -11.24 -13.20 5.00
CA PRO A 368 -9.92 -12.93 4.42
C PRO A 368 -9.86 -13.18 2.90
N LEU A 369 -9.20 -12.30 2.13
CA LEU A 369 -8.68 -12.70 0.81
C LEU A 369 -7.20 -12.32 0.66
N LYS A 370 -6.46 -13.34 0.25
CA LYS A 370 -5.13 -13.27 -0.37
C LYS A 370 -5.22 -12.59 -1.74
N GLY A 371 -4.38 -11.57 -1.94
CA GLY A 371 -3.96 -11.05 -3.24
C GLY A 371 -5.05 -10.31 -4.03
N ALA A 372 -4.86 -9.02 -4.28
CA ALA A 372 -5.65 -8.30 -5.28
C ALA A 372 -4.79 -7.31 -6.07
N SER A 373 -4.77 -7.48 -7.40
CA SER A 373 -4.35 -6.51 -8.43
C SER A 373 -5.56 -6.12 -9.29
N ASN A 374 -5.46 -5.08 -10.13
CA ASN A 374 -6.59 -4.53 -10.90
C ASN A 374 -7.23 -5.50 -11.92
N ALA A 375 -6.51 -6.52 -12.40
CA ALA A 375 -7.09 -7.61 -13.22
C ALA A 375 -8.17 -8.42 -12.48
N TYR A 376 -8.11 -8.44 -11.14
CA TYR A 376 -9.12 -9.06 -10.29
C TYR A 376 -10.49 -8.41 -10.47
N ASN A 377 -10.60 -7.10 -10.72
CA ASN A 377 -11.91 -6.45 -10.86
C ASN A 377 -12.68 -6.93 -12.11
N GLU A 378 -12.01 -7.07 -13.25
CA GLU A 378 -12.63 -7.59 -14.48
C GLU A 378 -12.87 -9.10 -14.40
N GLU A 379 -11.95 -9.87 -13.82
CA GLU A 379 -12.12 -11.30 -13.62
C GLU A 379 -13.20 -11.61 -12.58
N LEU A 380 -13.34 -10.78 -11.54
CA LEU A 380 -14.40 -10.87 -10.54
C LEU A 380 -15.73 -10.47 -11.15
N LEU A 381 -15.82 -9.35 -11.88
CA LEU A 381 -17.03 -8.98 -12.63
C LEU A 381 -17.43 -10.07 -13.61
N LYS A 382 -16.47 -10.67 -14.31
CA LYS A 382 -16.70 -11.79 -15.23
C LYS A 382 -17.15 -13.04 -14.47
N LYS A 383 -16.49 -13.43 -13.39
CA LYS A 383 -16.89 -14.55 -12.51
C LYS A 383 -18.26 -14.32 -11.88
N LEU A 384 -18.57 -13.11 -11.44
CA LEU A 384 -19.87 -12.74 -10.89
C LEU A 384 -20.94 -12.77 -11.99
N ASN A 385 -20.66 -12.20 -13.16
CA ASN A 385 -21.56 -12.21 -14.31
C ASN A 385 -21.80 -13.64 -14.82
N ASP A 386 -20.76 -14.48 -14.88
CA ASP A 386 -20.85 -15.89 -15.28
C ASP A 386 -21.52 -16.76 -14.20
N SER A 387 -21.44 -16.37 -12.94
CA SER A 387 -22.16 -17.04 -11.84
C SER A 387 -23.62 -16.62 -11.76
N VAL A 388 -23.94 -15.35 -12.03
CA VAL A 388 -25.31 -14.82 -12.14
C VAL A 388 -25.99 -15.33 -13.42
N LYS A 389 -25.25 -15.71 -14.47
CA LYS A 389 -25.77 -16.36 -15.69
C LYS A 389 -26.34 -17.78 -15.49
N ARG A 390 -26.19 -18.40 -14.31
CA ARG A 390 -26.95 -19.63 -13.99
C ARG A 390 -28.43 -19.25 -13.96
N GLU A 391 -29.28 -19.89 -14.77
CA GLU A 391 -30.71 -19.54 -14.97
C GLU A 391 -31.48 -19.34 -13.65
N GLU A 392 -31.11 -20.08 -12.61
CA GLU A 392 -31.70 -20.01 -11.26
C GLU A 392 -31.47 -18.65 -10.56
N LEU A 393 -30.34 -17.97 -10.81
CA LEU A 393 -29.94 -16.71 -10.16
C LEU A 393 -30.41 -15.45 -10.91
N GLN A 394 -30.71 -15.54 -12.22
CA GLN A 394 -31.28 -14.42 -12.99
C GLN A 394 -32.75 -14.15 -12.66
N SER A 395 -33.47 -15.10 -12.10
CA SER A 395 -34.88 -14.92 -11.72
C SER A 395 -35.06 -14.18 -10.38
N HIS A 396 -33.97 -13.98 -9.61
CA HIS A 396 -34.03 -13.45 -8.26
C HIS A 396 -33.60 -11.98 -8.17
N ASP A 397 -34.35 -11.17 -7.43
CA ASP A 397 -34.14 -9.71 -7.36
C ASP A 397 -32.84 -9.30 -6.64
N GLY A 398 -32.38 -10.08 -5.65
CA GLY A 398 -31.15 -9.77 -4.90
C GLY A 398 -29.85 -9.79 -5.74
N PRO A 399 -29.48 -10.89 -6.42
CA PRO A 399 -28.29 -10.91 -7.29
C PRO A 399 -28.39 -9.91 -8.44
N ARG A 400 -29.60 -9.69 -8.99
CA ARG A 400 -29.85 -8.64 -9.98
C ARG A 400 -29.58 -7.24 -9.42
N LEU A 401 -30.02 -6.96 -8.20
CA LEU A 401 -29.76 -5.67 -7.53
C LEU A 401 -28.26 -5.40 -7.39
N ILE A 402 -27.48 -6.39 -6.95
CA ILE A 402 -26.02 -6.29 -6.84
C ILE A 402 -25.38 -6.08 -8.21
N LEU A 403 -25.77 -6.88 -9.21
CA LEU A 403 -25.21 -6.78 -10.55
C LEU A 403 -25.51 -5.43 -11.20
N GLN A 404 -26.72 -4.90 -11.07
CA GLN A 404 -27.08 -3.60 -11.61
C GLN A 404 -26.41 -2.45 -10.86
N ALA A 405 -26.25 -2.56 -9.54
CA ALA A 405 -25.54 -1.55 -8.74
C ALA A 405 -24.04 -1.51 -9.10
N LEU A 406 -23.45 -2.67 -9.37
CA LEU A 406 -22.07 -2.81 -9.84
C LEU A 406 -21.89 -2.30 -11.27
N LYS A 407 -22.78 -2.66 -12.19
CA LYS A 407 -22.73 -2.18 -13.58
C LYS A 407 -22.90 -0.67 -13.63
N LEU A 408 -23.87 -0.13 -12.90
CA LEU A 408 -24.09 1.32 -12.80
C LEU A 408 -22.80 2.01 -12.33
N TYR A 409 -22.19 1.54 -11.24
CA TYR A 409 -20.96 2.15 -10.72
C TYR A 409 -19.76 2.02 -11.66
N ASN A 410 -19.49 0.82 -12.20
CA ASN A 410 -18.36 0.58 -13.10
C ASN A 410 -18.48 1.41 -14.38
N ASN A 411 -19.69 1.47 -14.96
CA ASN A 411 -19.91 2.20 -16.20
C ASN A 411 -19.85 3.72 -15.95
N ILE A 412 -20.35 4.20 -14.81
CA ILE A 412 -20.17 5.61 -14.39
C ILE A 412 -18.69 5.95 -14.18
N ILE A 413 -17.88 5.04 -13.61
CA ILE A 413 -16.43 5.25 -13.47
C ILE A 413 -15.77 5.41 -14.85
N ARG A 414 -16.21 4.60 -15.83
CA ARG A 414 -15.77 4.62 -17.23
C ARG A 414 -16.30 5.81 -18.03
N GLY A 415 -17.24 6.57 -17.48
CA GLY A 415 -17.87 7.71 -18.15
C GLY A 415 -18.92 7.32 -19.20
N GLU A 416 -19.45 6.10 -19.10
CA GLU A 416 -20.50 5.57 -19.97
C GLU A 416 -21.88 5.97 -19.42
N ASP A 417 -22.80 6.42 -20.30
CA ASP A 417 -24.15 6.83 -19.89
C ASP A 417 -25.11 5.63 -19.79
N GLU A 418 -25.33 5.20 -18.56
CA GLU A 418 -26.18 4.06 -18.25
C GLU A 418 -27.38 4.48 -17.39
N THR A 419 -27.94 5.65 -17.70
CA THR A 419 -29.15 6.15 -17.03
C THR A 419 -30.31 5.14 -17.08
N HIS A 420 -30.35 4.23 -18.05
CA HIS A 420 -31.33 3.16 -18.10
C HIS A 420 -31.19 2.14 -16.95
N LEU A 421 -29.98 1.91 -16.42
CA LEU A 421 -29.76 1.04 -15.25
C LEU A 421 -30.34 1.63 -13.97
N VAL A 422 -30.56 2.95 -13.92
CA VAL A 422 -31.21 3.62 -12.78
C VAL A 422 -32.69 3.22 -12.69
N ASP A 423 -33.34 2.99 -13.82
CA ASP A 423 -34.73 2.52 -13.84
C ASP A 423 -34.81 1.10 -13.28
N ASP A 424 -33.98 0.20 -13.79
CA ASP A 424 -33.87 -1.18 -13.29
C ASP A 424 -33.54 -1.22 -11.79
N LEU A 425 -32.63 -0.36 -11.33
CA LEU A 425 -32.25 -0.27 -9.92
C LEU A 425 -33.40 0.25 -9.06
N ASN A 426 -34.10 1.29 -9.50
CA ASN A 426 -35.23 1.82 -8.76
C ASN A 426 -36.38 0.82 -8.64
N ASP A 427 -36.61 0.01 -9.67
CA ASP A 427 -37.60 -1.06 -9.63
C ASP A 427 -37.19 -2.15 -8.63
N LEU A 428 -35.92 -2.57 -8.63
CA LEU A 428 -35.40 -3.56 -7.67
C LEU A 428 -35.36 -3.04 -6.22
N LEU A 429 -35.24 -1.72 -6.05
CA LEU A 429 -35.23 -1.04 -4.74
C LEU A 429 -36.62 -0.65 -4.24
N LYS A 430 -37.68 -0.88 -5.01
CA LYS A 430 -39.04 -0.46 -4.65
C LYS A 430 -39.49 -1.08 -3.33
N GLY A 431 -39.86 -0.22 -2.37
CA GLY A 431 -40.27 -0.64 -1.02
C GLY A 431 -39.12 -1.08 -0.10
N LYS A 432 -37.87 -0.97 -0.55
CA LYS A 432 -36.68 -1.23 0.26
C LYS A 432 -36.29 0.04 1.02
N LYS A 433 -36.00 -0.11 2.31
CA LYS A 433 -35.71 1.01 3.22
C LYS A 433 -34.29 0.92 3.76
N MET A 434 -33.65 2.08 3.90
CA MET A 434 -32.42 2.26 4.66
C MET A 434 -32.64 1.92 6.14
N GLU A 435 -31.56 1.68 6.89
CA GLU A 435 -31.61 1.57 8.37
C GLU A 435 -32.23 2.82 9.03
N SER A 436 -32.07 4.00 8.41
CA SER A 436 -32.71 5.25 8.84
C SER A 436 -34.23 5.31 8.63
N GLY A 437 -34.83 4.27 8.04
CA GLY A 437 -36.27 4.18 7.75
C GLY A 437 -36.74 4.90 6.50
N ARG A 438 -35.84 5.61 5.79
CA ARG A 438 -36.13 6.27 4.50
C ARG A 438 -36.13 5.26 3.35
N ASP A 439 -36.98 5.49 2.35
CA ASP A 439 -37.00 4.69 1.13
C ASP A 439 -35.69 4.90 0.36
N LEU A 440 -35.04 3.80 -0.05
CA LEU A 440 -33.82 3.85 -0.84
C LEU A 440 -34.21 3.90 -2.33
N ARG A 441 -33.98 5.03 -2.97
CA ARG A 441 -34.20 5.21 -4.42
C ARG A 441 -33.27 6.27 -4.98
N ILE A 442 -32.92 6.13 -6.25
CA ILE A 442 -32.27 7.18 -7.03
C ILE A 442 -33.37 8.09 -7.59
N ASN A 443 -33.30 9.40 -7.30
CA ASN A 443 -34.17 10.36 -7.95
C ASN A 443 -33.75 10.54 -9.42
N LYS A 444 -34.54 10.03 -10.36
CA LYS A 444 -34.19 10.03 -11.80
C LYS A 444 -34.04 11.43 -12.39
N ASP A 445 -34.94 12.35 -12.02
CA ASP A 445 -34.91 13.72 -12.53
C ASP A 445 -33.69 14.48 -12.04
N GLU A 446 -33.23 14.16 -10.83
CA GLU A 446 -32.00 14.68 -10.26
C GLU A 446 -30.79 13.99 -10.89
N TRP A 447 -30.82 12.67 -11.04
CA TRP A 447 -29.77 11.86 -11.66
C TRP A 447 -29.39 12.39 -13.05
N VAL A 448 -30.37 12.58 -13.93
CA VAL A 448 -30.17 13.06 -15.30
C VAL A 448 -29.54 14.46 -15.32
N LYS A 449 -29.85 15.30 -14.32
CA LYS A 449 -29.33 16.68 -14.22
C LYS A 449 -27.99 16.77 -13.48
N THR A 450 -27.60 15.70 -12.78
CA THR A 450 -26.40 15.65 -11.94
C THR A 450 -25.17 15.38 -12.79
N ASP A 451 -24.07 16.09 -12.51
CA ASP A 451 -22.79 15.89 -13.19
C ASP A 451 -22.17 14.52 -12.87
N LEU A 452 -21.25 14.05 -13.73
CA LEU A 452 -20.65 12.71 -13.60
C LEU A 452 -19.98 12.48 -12.24
N LYS A 453 -19.34 13.50 -11.65
CA LYS A 453 -18.67 13.39 -10.34
C LYS A 453 -19.68 13.23 -9.21
N SER A 454 -20.79 13.96 -9.27
CA SER A 454 -21.88 13.84 -8.30
C SER A 454 -22.67 12.54 -8.48
N ARG A 455 -22.85 12.04 -9.72
CA ARG A 455 -23.39 10.69 -9.98
C ARG A 455 -22.51 9.58 -9.41
N LYS A 456 -21.18 9.69 -9.50
CA LYS A 456 -20.23 8.77 -8.86
C LYS A 456 -20.46 8.67 -7.35
N GLN A 457 -20.63 9.81 -6.69
CA GLN A 457 -20.87 9.87 -5.24
C GLN A 457 -22.23 9.31 -4.83
N LEU A 458 -23.27 9.59 -5.62
CA LEU A 458 -24.60 9.03 -5.40
C LEU A 458 -24.62 7.52 -5.61
N ALA A 459 -23.94 7.01 -6.65
CA ALA A 459 -23.81 5.58 -6.90
C ALA A 459 -23.06 4.87 -5.77
N LEU A 460 -21.97 5.46 -5.26
CA LEU A 460 -21.21 4.93 -4.14
C LEU A 460 -22.03 4.92 -2.83
N GLY A 461 -22.73 6.02 -2.54
CA GLY A 461 -23.63 6.10 -1.38
C GLY A 461 -24.76 5.06 -1.44
N LEU A 462 -25.37 4.90 -2.61
CA LEU A 462 -26.40 3.88 -2.85
C LEU A 462 -25.87 2.46 -2.62
N GLN A 463 -24.68 2.14 -3.12
CA GLN A 463 -24.06 0.83 -2.91
C GLN A 463 -23.83 0.54 -1.42
N LEU A 464 -23.37 1.54 -0.66
CA LEU A 464 -23.18 1.42 0.79
C LEU A 464 -24.50 1.12 1.52
N ASP A 465 -25.59 1.78 1.14
CA ASP A 465 -26.90 1.57 1.76
C ASP A 465 -27.54 0.23 1.35
N ILE A 466 -27.33 -0.20 0.10
CA ILE A 466 -27.69 -1.55 -0.36
C ILE A 466 -26.97 -2.58 0.50
N CYS A 467 -25.65 -2.49 0.66
CA CYS A 467 -24.87 -3.49 1.40
C CYS A 467 -25.27 -3.60 2.88
N LYS A 468 -25.54 -2.48 3.54
CA LYS A 468 -26.00 -2.49 4.95
C LYS A 468 -27.32 -3.22 5.12
N SER A 469 -28.22 -3.07 4.15
CA SER A 469 -29.61 -3.51 4.27
C SER A 469 -29.93 -4.78 3.48
N PHE A 470 -29.01 -5.25 2.62
CA PHE A 470 -29.24 -6.29 1.61
C PHE A 470 -29.87 -7.57 2.18
N PHE A 471 -29.26 -8.14 3.23
CA PHE A 471 -29.73 -9.40 3.83
C PHE A 471 -31.00 -9.24 4.67
N SER A 472 -31.38 -8.01 5.00
CA SER A 472 -32.71 -7.73 5.58
C SER A 472 -33.80 -7.80 4.51
N TRP A 473 -33.47 -7.39 3.27
CA TRP A 473 -34.40 -7.36 2.15
C TRP A 473 -34.56 -8.69 1.43
N PHE A 474 -33.53 -9.55 1.48
CA PHE A 474 -33.48 -10.87 0.85
C PHE A 474 -32.98 -11.93 1.85
N PRO A 475 -33.79 -12.27 2.86
CA PRO A 475 -33.39 -13.19 3.93
C PRO A 475 -33.19 -14.63 3.43
N ASP A 476 -33.84 -15.01 2.34
CA ASP A 476 -33.74 -16.30 1.66
C ASP A 476 -32.36 -16.52 0.99
N LEU A 477 -31.69 -15.44 0.57
CA LEU A 477 -30.33 -15.48 0.02
C LEU A 477 -29.23 -15.60 1.07
N LYS A 478 -29.57 -15.61 2.36
CA LYS A 478 -28.59 -15.80 3.46
C LYS A 478 -27.80 -17.11 3.35
N ASN A 479 -28.25 -18.08 2.55
CA ASN A 479 -27.57 -19.35 2.36
C ASN A 479 -26.82 -19.47 1.01
N ALA A 480 -27.08 -18.59 0.03
CA ALA A 480 -26.37 -18.51 -1.27
C ALA A 480 -25.11 -17.62 -1.18
N ARG A 481 -24.37 -17.73 -0.07
CA ARG A 481 -23.43 -16.72 0.47
C ARG A 481 -22.17 -16.44 -0.36
N PHE A 482 -21.69 -17.40 -1.13
CA PHE A 482 -20.36 -17.35 -1.76
C PHE A 482 -20.17 -16.20 -2.77
N TYR A 483 -21.22 -15.80 -3.48
CA TYR A 483 -21.11 -14.76 -4.52
C TYR A 483 -21.35 -13.34 -3.99
N ILE A 484 -22.04 -13.19 -2.87
CA ILE A 484 -22.37 -11.89 -2.25
C ILE A 484 -21.27 -11.46 -1.26
N SER A 485 -20.55 -12.43 -0.67
CA SER A 485 -19.40 -12.17 0.22
C SER A 485 -18.25 -11.46 -0.48
N GLU A 486 -17.90 -11.85 -1.71
CA GLU A 486 -16.82 -11.21 -2.50
C GLU A 486 -17.13 -9.71 -2.79
N PHE A 487 -18.40 -9.38 -3.04
CA PHE A 487 -18.86 -8.01 -3.27
C PHE A 487 -18.80 -7.14 -2.01
N VAL A 488 -19.23 -7.69 -0.87
CA VAL A 488 -19.17 -7.01 0.44
C VAL A 488 -17.72 -6.84 0.90
N GLU A 489 -16.86 -7.82 0.65
CA GLU A 489 -15.45 -7.77 0.99
C GLU A 489 -14.67 -6.73 0.17
N TRP A 490 -14.94 -6.62 -1.14
CA TRP A 490 -14.39 -5.58 -2.00
C TRP A 490 -14.75 -4.17 -1.50
N MET A 491 -16.00 -3.95 -1.05
CA MET A 491 -16.41 -2.68 -0.46
C MET A 491 -15.81 -2.41 0.93
N LEU A 492 -15.61 -3.44 1.76
CA LEU A 492 -15.01 -3.26 3.08
C LEU A 492 -13.51 -2.92 2.98
N LYS A 493 -12.77 -3.55 2.06
CA LYS A 493 -11.36 -3.25 1.80
C LYS A 493 -11.10 -1.81 1.36
N SER A 494 -12.10 -1.16 0.76
CA SER A 494 -12.06 0.23 0.35
C SER A 494 -12.42 1.24 1.47
N ILE A 495 -12.73 0.77 2.69
CA ILE A 495 -13.18 1.59 3.83
C ILE A 495 -12.08 1.79 4.90
N TYR A 496 -10.92 1.15 4.79
CA TYR A 496 -9.95 1.11 5.88
C TYR A 496 -8.87 2.20 5.84
N ALA A 497 -8.91 3.17 6.75
CA ALA A 497 -7.87 4.19 6.92
C ALA A 497 -6.47 3.59 7.17
N TRP A 498 -5.54 3.69 6.22
CA TRP A 498 -4.11 3.40 6.40
C TRP A 498 -3.35 4.70 6.68
N GLY A 499 -2.23 4.61 7.42
CA GLY A 499 -1.28 5.72 7.55
C GLY A 499 -1.93 7.07 7.89
N ALA A 500 -2.68 7.13 8.99
CA ALA A 500 -3.40 8.32 9.39
C ALA A 500 -2.40 9.42 9.80
N ASN A 501 -2.45 10.55 9.09
CA ASN A 501 -1.53 11.66 9.26
C ASN A 501 -2.26 12.98 9.31
N TYR A 502 -1.69 13.97 10.02
CA TYR A 502 -2.23 15.32 9.98
C TYR A 502 -2.07 15.90 8.57
N ASN A 503 -3.15 16.47 8.06
CA ASN A 503 -3.17 17.05 6.72
C ASN A 503 -2.54 18.45 6.75
N PHE A 504 -1.35 18.61 6.16
CA PHE A 504 -0.68 19.91 6.13
C PHE A 504 -1.42 20.97 5.30
N LEU A 505 -2.35 20.55 4.43
CA LEU A 505 -3.19 21.43 3.61
C LEU A 505 -4.46 21.91 4.32
N HIS A 506 -4.67 21.51 5.58
CA HIS A 506 -5.89 21.82 6.31
C HIS A 506 -6.16 23.34 6.38
N LYS A 507 -7.35 23.74 5.91
CA LYS A 507 -7.85 25.12 5.83
C LYS A 507 -7.00 26.06 4.98
N MET A 508 -6.15 25.56 4.08
CA MET A 508 -5.47 26.43 3.13
C MET A 508 -6.45 27.08 2.15
N ASN A 509 -6.12 28.30 1.71
CA ASN A 509 -6.82 28.96 0.61
C ASN A 509 -6.07 28.68 -0.68
N ALA A 510 -6.38 27.55 -1.34
CA ALA A 510 -5.77 27.13 -2.60
C ALA A 510 -6.87 26.66 -3.55
N SER A 511 -7.31 27.53 -4.46
CA SER A 511 -8.43 27.24 -5.39
C SER A 511 -8.17 26.04 -6.30
N ASP A 512 -6.90 25.79 -6.60
CA ASP A 512 -6.46 24.80 -7.59
C ASP A 512 -6.36 23.38 -7.00
N LEU A 513 -6.57 23.24 -5.68
CA LEU A 513 -6.59 21.97 -4.97
C LEU A 513 -8.02 21.53 -4.66
N GLY A 514 -8.23 20.21 -4.62
CA GLY A 514 -9.50 19.61 -4.21
C GLY A 514 -10.03 20.15 -2.88
N GLN A 515 -11.22 20.77 -2.91
CA GLN A 515 -11.82 21.41 -1.72
C GLN A 515 -12.08 20.44 -0.55
N ARG A 516 -12.22 19.14 -0.82
CA ARG A 516 -12.36 18.13 0.22
C ARG A 516 -11.04 17.89 0.94
N LEU A 517 -9.94 17.75 0.20
CA LEU A 517 -8.60 17.67 0.75
C LEU A 517 -8.33 18.85 1.69
N LEU A 518 -8.65 20.08 1.31
CA LEU A 518 -8.44 21.27 2.15
C LEU A 518 -9.29 21.30 3.45
N LYS A 519 -10.44 20.60 3.48
CA LYS A 519 -11.36 20.60 4.63
C LYS A 519 -11.00 19.55 5.67
N ARG A 520 -10.34 18.45 5.29
CA ARG A 520 -9.99 17.35 6.20
C ARG A 520 -8.88 17.75 7.17
N LYS A 521 -8.98 17.28 8.42
CA LYS A 521 -7.92 17.46 9.44
C LYS A 521 -6.81 16.43 9.29
N THR A 522 -7.15 15.24 8.79
CA THR A 522 -6.24 14.12 8.59
C THR A 522 -6.34 13.63 7.16
N THR A 523 -5.27 12.98 6.71
CA THR A 523 -5.14 12.30 5.42
C THR A 523 -4.70 10.87 5.70
N HIS A 524 -5.15 9.93 4.88
CA HIS A 524 -4.78 8.53 4.96
C HIS A 524 -3.88 8.19 3.77
N PHE A 525 -2.69 7.68 4.07
CA PHE A 525 -1.73 7.26 3.05
C PHE A 525 -1.63 5.73 3.03
N GLU A 526 -1.56 5.17 1.82
CA GLU A 526 -1.40 3.74 1.59
C GLU A 526 -0.32 3.44 0.54
N ASP A 527 0.08 2.18 0.44
CA ASP A 527 1.04 1.68 -0.53
C ASP A 527 0.60 2.03 -1.95
N ALA A 528 1.47 2.69 -2.70
CA ALA A 528 1.21 3.07 -4.08
C ALA A 528 0.93 1.88 -4.99
N GLY A 529 1.43 0.68 -4.65
CA GLY A 529 1.14 -0.57 -5.36
C GLY A 529 -0.33 -0.97 -5.39
N LEU A 530 -1.17 -0.37 -4.54
CA LEU A 530 -2.64 -0.52 -4.57
C LEU A 530 -3.33 0.29 -5.67
N LEU A 531 -2.57 1.12 -6.41
CA LEU A 531 -3.05 1.87 -7.57
C LEU A 531 -2.15 1.65 -8.78
N GLU A 532 -0.85 1.87 -8.60
CA GLU A 532 0.16 1.76 -9.64
C GLU A 532 1.42 1.11 -9.04
N ASN A 533 1.73 -0.11 -9.46
CA ASN A 533 2.81 -0.91 -8.88
C ASN A 533 4.23 -0.45 -9.29
N SER A 534 4.40 0.74 -9.85
CA SER A 534 5.69 1.32 -10.20
C SER A 534 5.66 2.86 -10.01
N PRO A 535 6.73 3.50 -9.54
CA PRO A 535 6.72 4.92 -9.16
C PRO A 535 6.86 5.89 -10.35
N TYR A 536 6.17 5.62 -11.47
CA TYR A 536 6.27 6.45 -12.66
C TYR A 536 5.78 7.88 -12.40
N MET A 537 4.66 8.07 -11.71
CA MET A 537 4.08 9.40 -11.51
C MET A 537 4.98 10.34 -10.71
N SER A 538 5.72 9.83 -9.73
CA SER A 538 6.74 10.61 -9.01
C SER A 538 7.92 10.92 -9.93
N ALA A 539 8.43 9.93 -10.66
CA ALA A 539 9.56 10.13 -11.57
C ALA A 539 9.23 11.10 -12.74
N LEU A 540 7.99 11.10 -13.22
CA LEU A 540 7.50 11.91 -14.34
C LEU A 540 7.13 13.35 -13.92
N ARG A 541 7.42 13.77 -12.69
CA ARG A 541 7.34 15.19 -12.29
C ARG A 541 8.10 16.04 -13.31
N ALA A 542 7.40 16.97 -13.96
CA ALA A 542 7.90 17.67 -15.15
C ALA A 542 9.24 18.38 -14.92
N GLU A 543 9.43 18.95 -13.73
CA GLU A 543 10.63 19.70 -13.34
C GLU A 543 11.89 18.82 -13.18
N ARG A 544 11.73 17.49 -13.13
CA ARG A 544 12.85 16.55 -13.14
C ARG A 544 13.43 16.35 -14.52
N GLU A 545 12.67 16.62 -15.58
CA GLU A 545 13.08 16.52 -16.99
C GLU A 545 13.79 15.19 -17.29
N ILE A 546 13.17 14.07 -16.90
CA ILE A 546 13.76 12.74 -17.08
C ILE A 546 13.90 12.43 -18.57
N ASP A 547 15.11 12.06 -19.00
CA ASP A 547 15.39 11.68 -20.39
C ASP A 547 15.26 10.16 -20.59
N LEU A 548 15.65 9.38 -19.57
CA LEU A 548 15.68 7.92 -19.60
C LEU A 548 15.21 7.34 -18.26
N ILE A 549 14.31 6.36 -18.35
CA ILE A 549 13.87 5.55 -17.22
C ILE A 549 14.40 4.13 -17.41
N ILE A 550 15.01 3.56 -16.36
CA ILE A 550 15.36 2.14 -16.26
C ILE A 550 14.44 1.53 -15.20
N SER A 551 13.39 0.86 -15.65
CA SER A 551 12.36 0.24 -14.82
C SER A 551 12.67 -1.23 -14.57
N PHE A 552 12.88 -1.60 -13.32
CA PHE A 552 12.88 -3.00 -12.87
C PHE A 552 11.49 -3.37 -12.36
N ASP A 553 10.88 -4.37 -13.00
CA ASP A 553 9.55 -4.86 -12.64
C ASP A 553 9.63 -6.19 -11.89
N PHE A 554 9.20 -6.14 -10.64
CA PHE A 554 9.12 -7.23 -9.67
C PHE A 554 7.68 -7.67 -9.42
N SER A 555 6.74 -7.33 -10.33
CA SER A 555 5.33 -7.68 -10.19
C SER A 555 5.12 -9.20 -10.24
N ALA A 556 4.11 -9.70 -9.53
CA ALA A 556 3.75 -11.12 -9.58
C ALA A 556 2.91 -11.47 -10.82
N GLY A 557 2.20 -10.48 -11.38
CA GLY A 557 1.30 -10.62 -12.52
C GLY A 557 1.98 -10.39 -13.86
N ASN A 558 1.24 -9.79 -14.79
CA ASN A 558 1.77 -9.42 -16.10
C ASN A 558 2.86 -8.34 -15.93
N PRO A 559 4.12 -8.58 -16.35
CA PRO A 559 5.20 -7.61 -16.17
C PRO A 559 4.98 -6.30 -16.96
N MET A 560 4.12 -6.31 -17.98
CA MET A 560 3.81 -5.10 -18.76
C MET A 560 2.66 -4.27 -18.15
N GLU A 561 1.95 -4.79 -17.14
CA GLU A 561 0.77 -4.13 -16.57
C GLU A 561 1.11 -2.73 -16.05
N THR A 562 2.24 -2.61 -15.31
CA THR A 562 2.72 -1.33 -14.78
C THR A 562 2.86 -0.29 -15.88
N LEU A 563 3.56 -0.61 -16.98
CA LEU A 563 3.71 0.28 -18.13
C LEU A 563 2.38 0.67 -18.78
N THR A 564 1.49 -0.31 -18.99
CA THR A 564 0.21 -0.05 -19.67
C THR A 564 -0.74 0.80 -18.84
N GLU A 565 -0.77 0.61 -17.53
CA GLU A 565 -1.57 1.43 -16.62
C GLU A 565 -0.99 2.84 -16.48
N THR A 566 0.34 2.97 -16.35
CA THR A 566 1.01 4.28 -16.40
C THR A 566 0.67 5.03 -17.68
N ALA A 567 0.74 4.39 -18.84
CA ALA A 567 0.44 5.04 -20.11
C ALA A 567 -1.02 5.54 -20.19
N LYS A 568 -1.98 4.79 -19.63
CA LYS A 568 -3.38 5.20 -19.54
C LYS A 568 -3.54 6.42 -18.61
N GLU A 569 -2.92 6.39 -17.44
CA GLU A 569 -2.99 7.50 -16.48
C GLU A 569 -2.28 8.75 -17.00
N CYS A 570 -1.09 8.63 -17.58
CA CYS A 570 -0.38 9.73 -18.22
C CYS A 570 -1.23 10.38 -19.31
N LYS A 571 -1.96 9.59 -20.11
CA LYS A 571 -2.89 10.11 -21.12
C LYS A 571 -4.05 10.91 -20.48
N LYS A 572 -4.59 10.46 -19.35
CA LYS A 572 -5.66 11.19 -18.62
C LYS A 572 -5.16 12.51 -18.01
N LEU A 573 -3.89 12.54 -17.61
CA LEU A 573 -3.25 13.66 -16.93
C LEU A 573 -2.48 14.61 -17.86
N ASP A 574 -2.51 14.37 -19.17
CA ASP A 574 -1.72 15.09 -20.17
C ASP A 574 -0.19 15.09 -19.87
N ILE A 575 0.29 13.97 -19.34
CA ILE A 575 1.72 13.72 -19.08
C ILE A 575 2.31 12.99 -20.29
N SER A 576 3.43 13.49 -20.79
CA SER A 576 4.14 12.88 -21.92
C SER A 576 4.77 11.55 -21.51
N PHE A 577 4.36 10.46 -22.16
CA PHE A 577 4.86 9.10 -21.92
C PHE A 577 5.01 8.35 -23.25
N PRO A 578 5.98 7.43 -23.42
CA PRO A 578 6.16 6.72 -24.68
C PRO A 578 4.98 5.80 -25.00
N ALA A 579 4.77 5.56 -26.30
CA ALA A 579 3.79 4.58 -26.74
C ALA A 579 4.22 3.16 -26.36
N ILE A 580 3.34 2.41 -25.70
CA ILE A 580 3.62 1.07 -25.21
C ILE A 580 3.07 0.04 -26.20
N ASN A 581 3.94 -0.45 -27.08
CA ASN A 581 3.64 -1.48 -28.07
C ASN A 581 4.59 -2.67 -27.87
N TYR A 582 4.04 -3.85 -27.55
CA TYR A 582 4.82 -5.07 -27.37
C TYR A 582 4.06 -6.29 -27.93
N THR A 583 4.80 -7.31 -28.35
CA THR A 583 4.24 -8.55 -28.93
C THR A 583 4.47 -9.78 -28.06
N LYS A 584 5.40 -9.70 -27.10
CA LYS A 584 5.72 -10.76 -26.14
C LYS A 584 5.96 -10.16 -24.76
N THR A 585 5.74 -10.93 -23.72
CA THR A 585 5.88 -10.54 -22.30
C THR A 585 7.02 -11.28 -21.59
N ASP A 586 7.79 -12.09 -22.32
CA ASP A 586 8.76 -13.06 -21.79
C ASP A 586 10.24 -12.68 -22.00
N LYS A 587 10.51 -11.52 -22.61
CA LYS A 587 11.86 -10.98 -22.80
C LYS A 587 12.42 -10.38 -21.51
N ASP A 588 13.73 -10.30 -21.45
CA ASP A 588 14.51 -9.69 -20.37
C ASP A 588 14.71 -8.17 -20.52
N PHE A 589 14.41 -7.62 -21.70
CA PHE A 589 14.72 -6.22 -22.02
C PHE A 589 13.78 -5.64 -23.08
N TYR A 590 13.14 -4.52 -22.73
CA TYR A 590 12.25 -3.77 -23.61
C TYR A 590 12.68 -2.31 -23.65
N VAL A 591 12.54 -1.68 -24.82
CA VAL A 591 12.81 -0.25 -25.01
C VAL A 591 11.60 0.40 -25.67
N PHE A 592 11.02 1.38 -24.99
CA PHE A 592 9.95 2.21 -25.48
C PHE A 592 10.49 3.63 -25.68
N LYS A 593 10.73 4.01 -26.93
CA LYS A 593 11.36 5.29 -27.26
C LYS A 593 10.41 6.45 -26.95
N GLY A 594 10.93 7.43 -26.21
CA GLY A 594 10.26 8.70 -25.96
C GLY A 594 10.25 9.57 -27.22
N LEU A 595 9.19 10.35 -27.39
CA LEU A 595 9.09 11.37 -28.42
C LEU A 595 8.90 12.74 -27.76
N LYS A 596 9.53 13.78 -28.33
CA LYS A 596 9.45 15.16 -27.84
C LYS A 596 9.90 15.25 -26.36
N LYS A 597 8.97 15.53 -25.44
CA LYS A 597 9.24 15.68 -24.00
C LYS A 597 9.07 14.37 -23.20
N ALA A 598 8.64 13.28 -23.83
CA ALA A 598 8.48 12.01 -23.14
C ALA A 598 9.85 11.34 -22.92
N PRO A 599 10.10 10.72 -21.75
CA PRO A 599 11.31 9.92 -21.55
C PRO A 599 11.30 8.67 -22.42
N THR A 600 12.50 8.17 -22.74
CA THR A 600 12.64 6.77 -23.16
C THR A 600 12.53 5.86 -21.94
N VAL A 601 11.83 4.74 -22.07
CA VAL A 601 11.67 3.76 -20.99
C VAL A 601 12.33 2.45 -21.39
N ILE A 602 13.33 2.04 -20.62
CA ILE A 602 13.87 0.69 -20.60
C ILE A 602 13.13 -0.07 -19.50
N HIS A 603 12.58 -1.23 -19.83
CA HIS A 603 11.84 -2.05 -18.87
C HIS A 603 12.40 -3.47 -18.81
N ILE A 604 12.63 -3.95 -17.59
CA ILE A 604 13.34 -5.19 -17.28
C ILE A 604 12.49 -6.00 -16.29
N PRO A 605 11.75 -7.02 -16.75
CA PRO A 605 11.05 -7.94 -15.88
C PRO A 605 12.01 -8.83 -15.08
N LEU A 606 11.71 -9.05 -13.80
CA LEU A 606 12.50 -9.87 -12.89
C LEU A 606 12.67 -11.30 -13.41
N PHE A 607 11.57 -11.97 -13.75
CA PHE A 607 11.60 -13.34 -14.28
C PHE A 607 11.19 -13.33 -15.75
N ASN A 608 12.04 -13.90 -16.58
CA ASN A 608 11.88 -13.96 -18.03
C ASN A 608 12.55 -15.23 -18.58
N VAL A 609 12.37 -15.50 -19.87
CA VAL A 609 12.91 -16.73 -20.48
C VAL A 609 14.44 -16.70 -20.53
N ALA A 610 15.08 -15.53 -20.60
CA ALA A 610 16.53 -15.44 -20.69
C ALA A 610 17.25 -15.81 -19.39
N ASN A 611 16.69 -15.45 -18.22
CA ASN A 611 17.29 -15.80 -16.92
C ASN A 611 16.70 -17.07 -16.29
N CYS A 612 15.44 -17.43 -16.57
CA CYS A 612 14.79 -18.60 -15.97
C CYS A 612 14.66 -19.82 -16.91
N GLY A 613 14.80 -19.64 -18.23
CA GLY A 613 14.63 -20.73 -19.20
C GLY A 613 13.26 -21.43 -19.04
N SER A 614 13.28 -22.76 -18.95
CA SER A 614 12.06 -23.58 -18.74
C SER A 614 11.48 -23.48 -17.32
N GLU A 615 12.20 -22.89 -16.36
CA GLU A 615 11.79 -22.81 -14.96
C GLU A 615 11.06 -21.49 -14.62
N LEU A 616 10.69 -20.69 -15.64
CA LEU A 616 10.05 -19.38 -15.46
C LEU A 616 8.86 -19.40 -14.49
N GLU A 617 7.90 -20.30 -14.70
CA GLU A 617 6.72 -20.39 -13.84
C GLU A 617 7.08 -20.93 -12.45
N ALA A 618 8.05 -21.84 -12.34
CA ALA A 618 8.52 -22.33 -11.05
C ALA A 618 9.15 -21.21 -10.20
N TYR A 619 9.91 -20.30 -10.82
CA TYR A 619 10.45 -19.11 -10.16
C TYR A 619 9.34 -18.15 -9.70
N ARG A 620 8.33 -17.92 -10.53
CA ARG A 620 7.15 -17.10 -10.15
C ARG A 620 6.41 -17.70 -8.96
N ASP A 621 6.25 -19.03 -8.94
CA ASP A 621 5.61 -19.75 -7.85
C ASP A 621 6.43 -19.79 -6.57
N LYS A 622 7.76 -19.87 -6.68
CA LYS A 622 8.69 -19.87 -5.53
C LYS A 622 8.77 -18.50 -4.84
N TYR A 623 8.72 -17.42 -5.60
CA TYR A 623 8.90 -16.06 -5.09
C TYR A 623 7.57 -15.30 -5.08
N ARG A 624 6.64 -15.69 -4.20
CA ARG A 624 5.34 -15.03 -4.08
C ARG A 624 5.43 -13.72 -3.30
N THR A 625 4.47 -12.83 -3.54
CA THR A 625 4.39 -11.53 -2.87
C THR A 625 4.03 -11.67 -1.39
N PHE A 626 3.09 -12.58 -1.10
CA PHE A 626 2.66 -12.91 0.27
C PHE A 626 3.24 -14.26 0.65
N GLN A 627 4.35 -14.24 1.39
CA GLN A 627 4.95 -15.42 2.02
C GLN A 627 5.82 -15.00 3.21
N GLY A 628 6.27 -15.98 3.99
CA GLY A 628 7.20 -15.74 5.10
C GLY A 628 8.57 -15.23 4.63
N ALA A 629 9.37 -14.76 5.58
CA ALA A 629 10.72 -14.23 5.31
C ALA A 629 11.60 -15.25 4.57
N TYR A 630 12.42 -14.78 3.63
CA TYR A 630 13.23 -15.65 2.78
C TYR A 630 14.40 -16.26 3.56
N SER A 631 14.77 -17.50 3.22
CA SER A 631 16.00 -18.10 3.73
C SER A 631 17.23 -17.44 3.07
N PRO A 632 18.44 -17.57 3.66
CA PRO A 632 19.68 -17.10 3.03
C PRO A 632 19.83 -17.56 1.57
N GLU A 633 19.51 -18.84 1.30
CA GLU A 633 19.65 -19.45 -0.03
C GLU A 633 18.64 -18.86 -1.03
N MET A 634 17.44 -18.54 -0.56
CA MET A 634 16.43 -17.86 -1.38
C MET A 634 16.85 -16.42 -1.71
N ILE A 635 17.48 -15.73 -0.75
CA ILE A 635 17.99 -14.37 -0.97
C ILE A 635 19.10 -14.40 -2.02
N GLU A 636 20.08 -15.30 -1.87
CA GLU A 636 21.19 -15.44 -2.81
C GLU A 636 20.70 -15.81 -4.23
N ASP A 637 19.81 -16.80 -4.35
CA ASP A 637 19.25 -17.24 -5.63
C ASP A 637 18.48 -16.12 -6.34
N LEU A 638 17.63 -15.39 -5.61
CA LEU A 638 16.86 -14.28 -6.19
C LEU A 638 17.75 -13.09 -6.58
N MET A 639 18.73 -12.72 -5.74
CA MET A 639 19.69 -11.67 -6.07
C MET A 639 20.46 -12.01 -7.35
N LYS A 640 20.89 -13.27 -7.48
CA LYS A 640 21.56 -13.78 -8.68
C LYS A 640 20.66 -13.64 -9.91
N LYS A 641 19.39 -14.09 -9.84
CA LYS A 641 18.44 -14.00 -10.97
C LYS A 641 18.16 -12.57 -11.39
N ALA A 642 17.98 -11.65 -10.44
CA ALA A 642 17.81 -10.24 -10.71
C ALA A 642 19.07 -9.60 -11.33
N GLY A 643 20.25 -10.03 -10.86
CA GLY A 643 21.53 -9.61 -11.41
C GLY A 643 21.79 -10.12 -12.84
N GLU A 644 21.38 -11.35 -13.17
CA GLU A 644 21.50 -11.91 -14.53
C GLU A 644 20.85 -10.99 -15.58
N ASN A 645 19.71 -10.37 -15.28
CA ASN A 645 19.05 -9.43 -16.19
C ASN A 645 19.92 -8.19 -16.52
N VAL A 646 20.65 -7.66 -15.54
CA VAL A 646 21.57 -6.54 -15.74
C VAL A 646 22.79 -6.99 -16.54
N LEU A 647 23.36 -8.14 -16.18
CA LEU A 647 24.55 -8.68 -16.83
C LEU A 647 24.28 -8.99 -18.32
N ASN A 648 23.17 -9.66 -18.61
CA ASN A 648 22.76 -10.03 -19.96
C ASN A 648 22.50 -8.81 -20.86
N ASN A 649 22.13 -7.67 -20.26
CA ASN A 649 21.70 -6.48 -20.99
C ASN A 649 22.62 -5.26 -20.84
N LYS A 650 23.80 -5.41 -20.23
CA LYS A 650 24.77 -4.32 -20.04
C LYS A 650 25.05 -3.53 -21.33
N GLU A 651 25.39 -4.22 -22.41
CA GLU A 651 25.71 -3.57 -23.69
C GLU A 651 24.48 -2.91 -24.35
N LYS A 652 23.26 -3.42 -24.06
CA LYS A 652 22.03 -2.75 -24.49
C LYS A 652 21.81 -1.47 -23.68
N LEU A 653 21.98 -1.52 -22.36
CA LEU A 653 21.89 -0.36 -21.47
C LEU A 653 22.86 0.75 -21.88
N LEU A 654 24.14 0.42 -22.09
CA LEU A 654 25.16 1.39 -22.52
C LEU A 654 24.83 2.03 -23.87
N ARG A 655 24.36 1.25 -24.84
CA ARG A 655 23.93 1.77 -26.15
C ARG A 655 22.76 2.73 -26.04
N GLU A 656 21.77 2.39 -25.21
CA GLU A 656 20.61 3.25 -24.99
C GLU A 656 20.99 4.56 -24.29
N ILE A 657 21.84 4.49 -23.25
CA ILE A 657 22.37 5.68 -22.57
C ILE A 657 23.14 6.57 -23.56
N ALA A 658 24.03 5.99 -24.36
CA ALA A 658 24.78 6.73 -25.37
C ALA A 658 23.86 7.38 -26.42
N GLY A 659 22.81 6.67 -26.83
CA GLY A 659 21.79 7.18 -27.75
C GLY A 659 21.04 8.40 -27.19
N ILE A 660 20.74 8.42 -25.89
CA ILE A 660 20.11 9.58 -25.23
C ILE A 660 21.08 10.77 -25.18
N VAL A 661 22.35 10.55 -24.85
CA VAL A 661 23.36 11.63 -24.85
C VAL A 661 23.51 12.26 -26.24
N GLN A 662 23.44 11.47 -27.31
CA GLN A 662 23.51 11.97 -28.69
C GLN A 662 22.29 12.80 -29.12
N GLN A 663 21.13 12.59 -28.49
CA GLN A 663 19.91 13.35 -28.77
C GLN A 663 19.91 14.74 -28.12
N LYS A 664 20.73 14.96 -27.08
CA LYS A 664 20.96 16.25 -26.42
C LYS A 664 22.16 16.95 -27.05
#